data_AF-A0A1F7PE10-F1
#
_entry.id   AF-A0A1F7PE10-F1
#
_cell.length_a   1.000
_cell.length_b   1.000
_cell.length_c   1.000
_cell.angle_alpha   90.00
_cell.angle_beta   90.00
_cell.angle_gamma   90.00
#
_symmetry.space_group_name_H-M   'P 1'
#
loop_
_entity.id
_entity.type
_entity.pdbx_description
1 polymer ?
#
loop_
_entity_poly.entity_id
_entity_poly.type
_entity_poly.pdbx_seq_one_letter_code
_entity_poly.pdbx_strand_id
1 'polypeptide(L)'
;MRQRLPLFWSVVLALAVVWALLDWGVPWLGMWVTGGPRPLPVPGVVRLIYLLLALVGAAVYVTISDESLREFLRPLVAGLRGPDPAAPRARWLGRLRLAVLVLVPLAVGGVVWTRAAPRVQSPTILRIQHPTIPGAYEKLANPFRARPDQAAVLAEGREIFQINCRPCHGDAADGAGPMAWGLRLKPANFTDPGTIATVVESYALWRVTEGAPGLPPQATPWDSAMPIWRQDLTDEQKWKAVMAAYDLAGVEPRKPEKLHSSAPGAAQAPPSEAPEAVERGKRIYVKRCLACHGEKGDGLGPVAPYLNPRPRDFTLGAFKFRTTGSGEPPTDEDLFRVVTRGIPGTAMSGWTTLASDERWQVIAYLKTFSTAFQEKRAVVKASGEPAVSPALLARGKEAYRKAKCWECHGQEGRGDGPAAPTLKDDFKNAIRAANLQKGWLIKGGREAADIFMRFSTGVDGTPMPSYVDSLPEDERWALAHYVRSLQTTEEPSATVVLRASQLAGPLPDSPGDPRWRATPYLAVPLAGQVIAKPRWQNHAVDAITVRALYNDRAIAFLFEWDDPFKDVEHKPGPEPALGPWTYPKIDLNPERRETLRDAIRLQFPVTIPTGPERPHFFLGNPGRPVALWHWRADANERGGSAVVKERAEGWEKPIVELPPASQDVGAGGVWKDGRWRVVMTRPRAPKDPATDVTFEPGRLVPFAVHAWDGSNGEHGLRMSLSSWNFVVLDAPAPATVYLSPLLALGLVALVEWGLIRRVKRRETRSP
;
A
#
# COMPACT_ATOMS: atom_id res chain seq x y z
N MET A 1 -29.45 -53.06 -25.17
CA MET A 1 -30.13 -51.77 -24.94
C MET A 1 -29.28 -50.91 -24.00
N ARG A 2 -28.70 -49.79 -24.48
CA ARG A 2 -28.00 -48.84 -23.60
C ARG A 2 -29.04 -48.18 -22.69
N GLN A 3 -28.91 -48.32 -21.38
CA GLN A 3 -29.74 -47.60 -20.41
C GLN A 3 -29.54 -46.09 -20.63
N ARG A 4 -30.56 -45.39 -21.12
CA ARG A 4 -30.53 -43.93 -21.27
C ARG A 4 -30.67 -43.32 -19.87
N LEU A 5 -29.86 -42.29 -19.57
CA LEU A 5 -30.00 -41.51 -18.35
C LEU A 5 -31.38 -40.83 -18.32
N PRO A 6 -32.12 -40.89 -17.19
CA PRO A 6 -33.40 -40.21 -17.05
C PRO A 6 -33.26 -38.71 -17.35
N LEU A 7 -34.27 -38.12 -17.98
CA LEU A 7 -34.24 -36.71 -18.42
C LEU A 7 -33.78 -35.73 -17.34
N PHE A 8 -34.26 -35.91 -16.10
CA PHE A 8 -33.83 -35.08 -14.95
C PHE A 8 -32.32 -35.08 -14.72
N TRP A 9 -31.70 -36.28 -14.68
CA TRP A 9 -30.26 -36.40 -14.44
C TRP A 9 -29.44 -35.94 -15.64
N SER A 10 -29.97 -36.09 -16.86
CA SER A 10 -29.36 -35.55 -18.07
C SER A 10 -29.29 -34.01 -18.04
N VAL A 11 -30.37 -33.34 -17.60
CA VAL A 11 -30.40 -31.87 -17.44
C VAL A 11 -29.48 -31.41 -16.31
N VAL A 12 -29.51 -32.07 -15.16
CA VAL A 12 -28.62 -31.74 -14.03
C VAL A 12 -27.15 -31.90 -14.43
N LEU A 13 -26.81 -33.00 -15.11
CA LEU A 13 -25.47 -33.24 -15.61
C LEU A 13 -25.04 -32.18 -16.64
N ALA A 14 -25.93 -31.80 -17.57
CA ALA A 14 -25.63 -30.75 -18.55
C ALA A 14 -25.32 -29.40 -17.87
N LEU A 15 -26.11 -28.98 -16.88
CA LEU A 15 -25.85 -27.76 -16.11
C LEU A 15 -24.55 -27.84 -15.31
N ALA A 16 -24.27 -28.99 -14.70
CA ALA A 16 -23.01 -29.22 -13.97
C ALA A 16 -21.79 -29.17 -14.91
N VAL A 17 -21.91 -29.71 -16.13
CA VAL A 17 -20.86 -29.64 -17.15
C VAL A 17 -20.64 -28.20 -17.61
N VAL A 18 -21.71 -27.43 -17.88
CA VAL A 18 -21.57 -25.99 -18.22
C VAL A 18 -20.88 -25.23 -17.10
N TRP A 19 -21.27 -25.48 -15.85
CA TRP A 19 -20.62 -24.87 -14.69
C TRP A 19 -19.14 -25.24 -14.59
N ALA A 20 -18.79 -26.53 -14.72
CA ALA A 20 -17.41 -27.01 -14.66
C ALA A 20 -16.56 -26.47 -15.82
N LEU A 21 -17.14 -26.34 -17.02
CA LEU A 21 -16.48 -25.71 -18.16
C LEU A 21 -16.20 -24.24 -17.89
N LEU A 22 -17.14 -23.49 -17.30
CA LEU A 22 -16.93 -22.07 -17.02
C LEU A 22 -15.94 -21.83 -15.87
N ASP A 23 -15.89 -22.72 -14.87
CA ASP A 23 -15.04 -22.53 -13.68
C ASP A 23 -13.63 -23.10 -13.83
N TRP A 24 -13.47 -24.15 -14.65
CA TRP A 24 -12.19 -24.83 -14.84
C TRP A 24 -11.77 -24.95 -16.30
N GLY A 25 -12.67 -25.34 -17.20
CA GLY A 25 -12.34 -25.59 -18.61
C GLY A 25 -11.87 -24.33 -19.37
N VAL A 26 -12.70 -23.28 -19.38
CA VAL A 26 -12.44 -22.01 -20.07
C VAL A 26 -11.25 -21.28 -19.46
N PRO A 27 -11.09 -21.19 -18.12
CA PRO A 27 -9.89 -20.60 -17.54
C PRO A 27 -8.59 -21.32 -17.92
N TRP A 28 -8.62 -22.64 -17.96
CA TRP A 28 -7.46 -23.44 -18.36
C TRP A 28 -7.15 -23.28 -19.85
N LEU A 29 -8.17 -23.30 -20.71
CA LEU A 29 -8.02 -23.05 -22.15
C LEU A 29 -7.48 -21.65 -22.42
N GLY A 30 -7.98 -20.64 -21.70
CA GLY A 30 -7.51 -19.26 -21.80
C GLY A 30 -6.02 -19.14 -21.47
N MET A 31 -5.57 -19.78 -20.39
CA MET A 31 -4.14 -19.84 -20.03
C MET A 31 -3.29 -20.46 -21.14
N TRP A 32 -3.74 -21.58 -21.71
CA TRP A 32 -3.03 -22.26 -22.78
C TRP A 32 -2.93 -21.40 -24.05
N VAL A 33 -4.03 -20.76 -24.46
CA VAL A 33 -4.07 -19.90 -25.65
C VAL A 33 -3.22 -18.63 -25.47
N THR A 34 -3.18 -18.04 -24.27
CA THR A 34 -2.44 -16.80 -24.02
C THR A 34 -1.00 -17.03 -23.56
N GLY A 35 -0.55 -18.28 -23.41
CA GLY A 35 0.76 -18.60 -22.82
C GLY A 35 0.93 -18.11 -21.38
N GLY A 36 -0.18 -17.94 -20.65
CA GLY A 36 -0.18 -17.38 -19.30
C GLY A 36 0.34 -18.37 -18.26
N PRO A 37 0.92 -17.91 -17.13
CA PRO A 37 1.39 -18.80 -16.06
C PRO A 37 0.26 -19.33 -15.15
N ARG A 38 -0.98 -18.84 -15.30
CA ARG A 38 -2.15 -19.23 -14.48
C ARG A 38 -3.47 -19.20 -15.29
N PRO A 39 -4.47 -20.02 -14.93
CA PRO A 39 -5.82 -19.98 -15.50
C PRO A 39 -6.45 -18.58 -15.44
N LEU A 40 -7.05 -18.12 -16.54
CA LEU A 40 -7.72 -16.82 -16.62
C LEU A 40 -9.18 -16.95 -16.14
N PRO A 41 -9.54 -16.46 -14.95
CA PRO A 41 -10.87 -16.70 -14.40
C PRO A 41 -11.96 -15.99 -15.24
N VAL A 42 -13.09 -16.66 -15.46
CA VAL A 42 -14.24 -16.05 -16.14
C VAL A 42 -14.91 -15.01 -15.22
N PRO A 43 -15.15 -13.76 -15.69
CA PRO A 43 -15.81 -12.73 -14.89
C PRO A 43 -17.15 -13.23 -14.32
N GLY A 44 -17.45 -12.89 -13.07
CA GLY A 44 -18.64 -13.39 -12.37
C GLY A 44 -19.96 -13.09 -13.09
N VAL A 45 -20.06 -11.91 -13.73
CA VAL A 45 -21.23 -11.51 -14.53
C VAL A 45 -21.39 -12.39 -15.77
N VAL A 46 -20.28 -12.70 -16.46
CA VAL A 46 -20.28 -13.57 -17.64
C VAL A 46 -20.69 -14.99 -17.24
N ARG A 47 -20.12 -15.53 -16.16
CA ARG A 47 -20.56 -16.82 -15.58
C ARG A 47 -22.05 -16.84 -15.30
N LEU A 48 -22.57 -15.80 -14.66
CA LEU A 48 -24.00 -15.69 -14.34
C LEU A 48 -24.86 -15.70 -15.61
N ILE A 49 -24.50 -14.92 -16.63
CA ILE A 49 -25.22 -14.86 -17.90
C ILE A 49 -25.29 -16.24 -18.57
N TYR A 50 -24.16 -16.93 -18.72
CA TYR A 50 -24.13 -18.24 -19.39
C TYR A 50 -24.86 -19.33 -18.60
N LEU A 51 -24.79 -19.31 -17.27
CA LEU A 51 -25.57 -20.23 -16.43
C LEU A 51 -27.07 -19.95 -16.53
N LEU A 52 -27.48 -18.67 -16.57
CA LEU A 52 -28.89 -18.30 -16.79
C LEU A 52 -29.37 -18.74 -18.18
N LEU A 53 -28.57 -18.55 -19.22
CA LEU A 53 -28.89 -19.02 -20.58
C LEU A 53 -29.02 -20.55 -20.63
N ALA A 54 -28.11 -21.28 -19.96
CA ALA A 54 -28.18 -22.73 -19.86
C ALA A 54 -29.43 -23.19 -19.09
N LEU A 55 -29.80 -22.49 -18.01
CA LEU A 55 -31.03 -22.75 -17.25
C LEU A 55 -32.29 -22.48 -18.07
N VAL A 56 -32.34 -21.38 -18.82
CA VAL A 56 -33.45 -21.05 -19.72
C VAL A 56 -33.55 -22.09 -20.84
N GLY A 57 -32.43 -22.47 -21.44
CA GLY A 57 -32.39 -23.54 -22.45
C GLY A 57 -32.86 -24.88 -21.91
N ALA A 58 -32.44 -25.25 -20.70
CA ALA A 58 -32.91 -26.43 -20.00
C ALA A 58 -34.42 -26.37 -19.70
N ALA A 59 -34.93 -25.20 -19.28
CA ALA A 59 -36.36 -25.00 -19.04
C ALA A 59 -37.17 -25.20 -20.33
N VAL A 60 -36.77 -24.54 -21.42
CA VAL A 60 -37.40 -24.68 -22.74
C VAL A 60 -37.38 -26.14 -23.20
N TYR A 61 -36.25 -26.82 -23.05
CA TYR A 61 -36.09 -28.23 -23.41
C TYR A 61 -37.02 -29.15 -22.61
N VAL A 62 -37.16 -28.92 -21.30
CA VAL A 62 -38.04 -29.69 -20.43
C VAL A 62 -39.52 -29.42 -20.74
N THR A 63 -39.87 -28.19 -21.09
CA THR A 63 -41.25 -27.77 -21.38
C THR A 63 -41.71 -28.07 -22.81
N ILE A 64 -40.86 -28.65 -23.65
CA ILE A 64 -41.17 -28.88 -25.08
C ILE A 64 -42.35 -29.85 -25.29
N SER A 65 -42.62 -30.73 -24.31
CA SER A 65 -43.77 -31.62 -24.32
C SER A 65 -44.24 -31.95 -22.90
N ASP A 66 -45.53 -32.29 -22.76
CA ASP A 66 -46.10 -32.76 -21.49
C ASP A 66 -45.47 -34.08 -21.00
N GLU A 67 -44.92 -34.88 -21.91
CA GLU A 67 -44.21 -36.11 -21.57
C GLU A 67 -42.83 -35.81 -20.97
N SER A 68 -42.06 -34.94 -21.61
CA SER A 68 -40.76 -34.45 -21.11
C SER A 68 -40.91 -33.78 -19.74
N LEU A 69 -41.94 -32.94 -19.58
CA LEU A 69 -42.21 -32.28 -18.31
C LEU A 69 -42.55 -33.29 -17.20
N ARG A 70 -43.38 -34.30 -17.50
CA ARG A 70 -43.71 -35.37 -16.54
C ARG A 70 -42.50 -36.22 -16.19
N GLU A 71 -41.68 -36.57 -17.16
CA GLU A 71 -40.45 -37.35 -16.94
C GLU A 71 -39.45 -36.58 -16.07
N PHE A 72 -39.26 -35.29 -16.33
CA PHE A 72 -38.38 -34.42 -15.57
C PHE A 72 -38.87 -34.23 -14.12
N LEU A 73 -40.17 -34.04 -13.90
CA LEU A 73 -40.75 -33.86 -12.57
C LEU A 73 -40.85 -35.17 -11.76
N ARG A 74 -40.80 -36.34 -12.41
CA ARG A 74 -40.97 -37.65 -11.76
C ARG A 74 -40.08 -37.87 -10.53
N PRO A 75 -38.75 -37.66 -10.57
CA PRO A 75 -37.89 -37.81 -9.39
C PRO A 75 -38.19 -36.79 -8.29
N LEU A 76 -38.56 -35.55 -8.65
CA LEU A 76 -38.94 -34.51 -7.68
C LEU A 76 -40.24 -34.87 -6.95
N VAL A 77 -41.25 -35.32 -7.70
CA VAL A 77 -42.51 -35.80 -7.13
C VAL A 77 -42.29 -37.05 -6.27
N ALA A 78 -41.44 -37.98 -6.70
CA ALA A 78 -41.07 -39.16 -5.90
C ALA A 78 -40.37 -38.78 -4.58
N GLY A 79 -39.44 -37.82 -4.62
CA GLY A 79 -38.80 -37.28 -3.41
C GLY A 79 -39.79 -36.59 -2.47
N LEU A 80 -40.75 -35.83 -3.01
CA LEU A 80 -41.82 -35.19 -2.24
C LEU A 80 -42.84 -36.16 -1.66
N ARG A 81 -43.06 -37.33 -2.29
CA ARG A 81 -43.90 -38.43 -1.74
C ARG A 81 -43.21 -39.08 -0.54
N GLY A 82 -41.93 -39.39 -0.70
CA GLY A 82 -41.15 -40.16 0.25
C GLY A 82 -40.99 -41.62 -0.19
N PRO A 83 -40.00 -42.33 0.36
CA PRO A 83 -39.78 -43.73 0.02
C PRO A 83 -40.94 -44.59 0.53
N ASP A 84 -41.29 -45.61 -0.25
CA ASP A 84 -42.20 -46.67 0.19
C ASP A 84 -41.61 -47.34 1.46
N PRO A 85 -42.36 -47.45 2.56
CA PRO A 85 -41.91 -48.12 3.79
C PRO A 85 -41.40 -49.54 3.57
N ALA A 86 -41.89 -50.24 2.54
CA ALA A 86 -41.48 -51.60 2.18
C ALA A 86 -40.22 -51.67 1.30
N ALA A 87 -39.73 -50.54 0.79
CA ALA A 87 -38.58 -50.52 -0.13
C ALA A 87 -37.23 -50.77 0.59
N PRO A 88 -36.27 -51.45 -0.08
CA PRO A 88 -34.90 -51.54 0.40
C PRO A 88 -34.33 -50.13 0.62
N ARG A 89 -33.65 -49.89 1.76
CA ARG A 89 -33.07 -48.59 2.15
C ARG A 89 -34.10 -47.46 2.43
N ALA A 90 -35.39 -47.76 2.61
CA ALA A 90 -36.42 -46.76 2.93
C ALA A 90 -36.05 -45.84 4.11
N ARG A 91 -35.43 -46.39 5.18
CA ARG A 91 -34.93 -45.60 6.32
C ARG A 91 -33.85 -44.58 5.93
N TRP A 92 -32.91 -44.97 5.06
CA TRP A 92 -31.83 -44.09 4.60
C TRP A 92 -32.37 -43.02 3.64
N LEU A 93 -33.21 -43.40 2.69
CA LEU A 93 -33.88 -42.47 1.77
C LEU A 93 -34.82 -41.49 2.51
N GLY A 94 -35.46 -41.95 3.60
CA GLY A 94 -36.29 -41.10 4.45
C GLY A 94 -35.48 -40.04 5.20
N ARG A 95 -34.30 -40.42 5.72
CA ARG A 95 -33.34 -39.48 6.33
C ARG A 95 -32.77 -38.49 5.30
N LEU A 96 -32.41 -38.97 4.11
CA LEU A 96 -31.93 -38.13 3.01
C LEU A 96 -32.99 -37.09 2.60
N ARG A 97 -34.24 -37.52 2.47
CA ARG A 97 -35.37 -36.62 2.19
C ARG A 97 -35.54 -35.57 3.29
N LEU A 98 -35.53 -35.97 4.55
CA LEU A 98 -35.63 -35.03 5.67
C LEU A 98 -34.48 -34.04 5.67
N ALA A 99 -33.25 -34.51 5.39
CA ALA A 99 -32.09 -33.63 5.27
C ALA A 99 -32.29 -32.60 4.15
N VAL A 100 -32.75 -33.01 2.97
CA VAL A 100 -33.02 -32.08 1.85
C VAL A 100 -34.09 -31.04 2.22
N LEU A 101 -35.22 -31.47 2.81
CA LEU A 101 -36.31 -30.57 3.23
C LEU A 101 -35.92 -29.62 4.37
N VAL A 102 -34.86 -29.91 5.12
CA VAL A 102 -34.34 -28.99 6.15
C VAL A 102 -33.25 -28.09 5.58
N LEU A 103 -32.36 -28.64 4.76
CA LEU A 103 -31.23 -27.92 4.19
C LEU A 103 -31.67 -26.89 3.15
N VAL A 104 -32.74 -27.12 2.39
CA VAL A 104 -33.21 -26.16 1.37
C VAL A 104 -33.74 -24.86 2.02
N PRO A 105 -34.65 -24.88 3.01
CA PRO A 105 -35.04 -23.67 3.75
C PRO A 105 -33.88 -22.99 4.46
N LEU A 106 -32.96 -23.75 5.07
CA LEU A 106 -31.77 -23.21 5.72
C LEU A 106 -30.81 -22.55 4.73
N ALA A 107 -30.61 -23.14 3.55
CA ALA A 107 -29.77 -22.58 2.51
C ALA A 107 -30.38 -21.29 1.94
N VAL A 108 -31.69 -21.25 1.70
CA VAL A 108 -32.38 -20.03 1.27
C VAL A 108 -32.31 -18.96 2.34
N GLY A 109 -32.56 -19.30 3.61
CA GLY A 109 -32.39 -18.39 4.74
C GLY A 109 -30.95 -17.86 4.84
N GLY A 110 -29.94 -18.72 4.70
CA GLY A 110 -28.52 -18.35 4.67
C GLY A 110 -28.18 -17.44 3.48
N VAL A 111 -28.73 -17.69 2.30
CA VAL A 111 -28.57 -16.82 1.12
C VAL A 111 -29.21 -15.45 1.35
N VAL A 112 -30.42 -15.39 1.92
CA VAL A 112 -31.07 -14.13 2.26
C VAL A 112 -30.29 -13.38 3.35
N TRP A 113 -29.79 -14.09 4.38
CA TRP A 113 -28.93 -13.51 5.42
C TRP A 113 -27.66 -12.92 4.82
N THR A 114 -26.94 -13.68 3.99
CA THR A 114 -25.69 -13.19 3.39
C THR A 114 -25.90 -11.98 2.48
N ARG A 115 -27.11 -11.78 1.92
CA ARG A 115 -27.47 -10.59 1.13
C ARG A 115 -28.04 -9.43 1.95
N ALA A 116 -28.77 -9.70 3.03
CA ALA A 116 -29.37 -8.70 3.90
C ALA A 116 -28.40 -8.19 4.97
N ALA A 117 -27.42 -9.01 5.38
CA ALA A 117 -26.41 -8.65 6.36
C ALA A 117 -25.61 -7.43 5.86
N PRO A 118 -25.45 -6.37 6.68
CA PRO A 118 -24.67 -5.20 6.31
C PRO A 118 -23.25 -5.61 5.92
N ARG A 119 -22.88 -5.36 4.67
CA ARG A 119 -21.49 -5.47 4.21
C ARG A 119 -20.94 -4.07 4.07
N VAL A 120 -19.81 -3.81 4.73
CA VAL A 120 -19.00 -2.63 4.44
C VAL A 120 -18.40 -2.87 3.05
N GLN A 121 -19.09 -2.40 2.02
CA GLN A 121 -18.55 -2.40 0.66
C GLN A 121 -17.71 -1.14 0.50
N SER A 122 -16.46 -1.32 0.07
CA SER A 122 -15.64 -0.20 -0.39
C SER A 122 -16.44 0.56 -1.47
N PRO A 123 -16.47 1.91 -1.43
CA PRO A 123 -17.25 2.64 -2.41
C PRO A 123 -16.79 2.29 -3.83
N THR A 124 -17.71 1.93 -4.71
CA THR A 124 -17.42 1.65 -6.12
C THR A 124 -16.90 2.92 -6.79
N ILE A 125 -15.65 2.92 -7.24
CA ILE A 125 -15.06 4.02 -8.01
C ILE A 125 -15.08 3.63 -9.48
N LEU A 126 -15.98 4.22 -10.26
CA LEU A 126 -15.92 4.16 -11.73
C LEU A 126 -14.88 5.18 -12.20
N ARG A 127 -13.75 4.70 -12.72
CA ARG A 127 -12.69 5.56 -13.27
C ARG A 127 -12.40 5.18 -14.70
N ILE A 128 -12.38 6.16 -15.60
CA ILE A 128 -11.84 5.98 -16.94
C ILE A 128 -10.30 5.97 -16.81
N GLN A 129 -9.67 4.85 -17.17
CA GLN A 129 -8.23 4.64 -17.00
C GLN A 129 -7.39 5.54 -17.94
N HIS A 130 -7.92 5.87 -19.12
CA HIS A 130 -7.31 6.76 -20.10
C HIS A 130 -8.33 7.83 -20.55
N PRO A 131 -8.47 8.95 -19.82
CA PRO A 131 -9.30 10.05 -20.28
C PRO A 131 -8.79 10.58 -21.63
N THR A 132 -9.71 11.02 -22.49
CA THR A 132 -9.41 11.58 -23.81
C THR A 132 -8.46 12.78 -23.69
N ILE A 133 -7.46 12.84 -24.57
CA ILE A 133 -6.49 13.94 -24.61
C ILE A 133 -7.20 15.25 -25.04
N PRO A 134 -6.94 16.39 -24.38
CA PRO A 134 -7.46 17.68 -24.86
C PRO A 134 -6.84 18.07 -26.20
N GLY A 135 -7.63 18.71 -27.08
CA GLY A 135 -7.19 19.11 -28.42
C GLY A 135 -5.93 19.99 -28.45
N ALA A 136 -5.67 20.75 -27.39
CA ALA A 136 -4.44 21.56 -27.24
C ALA A 136 -3.15 20.73 -27.23
N TYR A 137 -3.21 19.46 -26.81
CA TYR A 137 -2.05 18.56 -26.77
C TYR A 137 -2.00 17.59 -27.95
N GLU A 138 -3.14 17.33 -28.61
CA GLU A 138 -3.29 16.30 -29.64
C GLU A 138 -2.26 16.43 -30.78
N LYS A 139 -1.93 17.68 -31.17
CA LYS A 139 -1.00 17.98 -32.27
C LYS A 139 0.44 18.25 -31.84
N LEU A 140 0.74 18.17 -30.55
CA LEU A 140 2.09 18.43 -30.07
C LEU A 140 3.02 17.26 -30.42
N ALA A 141 4.20 17.60 -30.91
CA ALA A 141 5.29 16.65 -31.15
C ALA A 141 6.46 16.99 -30.22
N ASN A 142 7.18 15.96 -29.77
CA ASN A 142 8.34 16.15 -28.93
C ASN A 142 9.48 16.80 -29.75
N PRO A 143 9.92 18.03 -29.39
CA PRO A 143 10.90 18.79 -30.18
C PRO A 143 12.32 18.20 -30.13
N PHE A 144 12.59 17.27 -29.20
CA PHE A 144 13.92 16.70 -28.99
C PHE A 144 14.15 15.37 -29.70
N ARG A 145 13.11 14.73 -30.27
CA ARG A 145 13.22 13.40 -30.89
C ARG A 145 14.06 13.36 -32.18
N ALA A 146 14.13 14.48 -32.90
CA ALA A 146 14.87 14.58 -34.16
C ALA A 146 16.22 15.31 -34.03
N ARG A 147 16.65 15.63 -32.80
CA ARG A 147 17.87 16.41 -32.56
C ARG A 147 19.12 15.52 -32.54
N PRO A 148 20.26 16.02 -33.05
CA PRO A 148 21.53 15.27 -33.03
C PRO A 148 22.12 15.10 -31.62
N ASP A 149 21.80 15.98 -30.67
CA ASP A 149 22.28 15.96 -29.28
C ASP A 149 21.34 15.20 -28.32
N GLN A 150 20.49 14.30 -28.84
CA GLN A 150 19.47 13.59 -28.08
C GLN A 150 20.01 12.87 -26.82
N ALA A 151 21.24 12.34 -26.86
CA ALA A 151 21.85 11.67 -25.72
C ALA A 151 22.10 12.62 -24.54
N ALA A 152 22.55 13.85 -24.80
CA ALA A 152 22.76 14.86 -23.77
C ALA A 152 21.40 15.34 -23.21
N VAL A 153 20.42 15.56 -24.08
CA VAL A 153 19.05 15.89 -23.68
C VAL A 153 18.45 14.81 -22.79
N LEU A 154 18.68 13.54 -23.11
CA LEU A 154 18.21 12.41 -22.32
C LEU A 154 18.91 12.33 -20.95
N ALA A 155 20.21 12.63 -20.88
CA ALA A 155 20.93 12.70 -19.60
C ALA A 155 20.34 13.76 -18.67
N GLU A 156 20.08 14.96 -19.19
CA GLU A 156 19.40 16.04 -18.44
C GLU A 156 17.97 15.62 -18.06
N GLY A 157 17.24 14.99 -18.97
CA GLY A 157 15.90 14.46 -18.69
C GLY A 157 15.90 13.43 -17.56
N ARG A 158 16.90 12.55 -17.49
CA ARG A 158 17.05 11.58 -16.40
C ARG A 158 17.30 12.29 -15.08
N GLU A 159 18.13 13.33 -15.02
CA GLU A 159 18.30 14.13 -13.80
C GLU A 159 16.96 14.75 -13.35
N ILE A 160 16.24 15.40 -14.26
CA ILE A 160 14.92 15.99 -13.97
C ILE A 160 13.95 14.94 -13.44
N PHE A 161 13.89 13.77 -14.08
CA PHE A 161 13.03 12.66 -13.64
C PHE A 161 13.43 12.15 -12.25
N GLN A 162 14.73 11.98 -11.99
CA GLN A 162 15.23 11.44 -10.72
C GLN A 162 15.02 12.42 -9.55
N ILE A 163 15.04 13.73 -9.80
CA ILE A 163 14.73 14.74 -8.79
C ILE A 163 13.20 14.84 -8.55
N ASN A 164 12.41 14.88 -9.62
CA ASN A 164 11.02 15.33 -9.54
C ASN A 164 9.99 14.19 -9.56
N CYS A 165 10.25 13.11 -10.30
CA CYS A 165 9.27 12.07 -10.62
C CYS A 165 9.53 10.75 -9.86
N ARG A 166 10.80 10.36 -9.77
CA ARG A 166 11.32 9.16 -9.07
C ARG A 166 10.81 8.99 -7.64
N PRO A 167 10.64 10.04 -6.79
CA PRO A 167 10.12 9.84 -5.44
C PRO A 167 8.80 9.06 -5.40
N CYS A 168 7.98 9.18 -6.44
CA CYS A 168 6.79 8.35 -6.65
C CYS A 168 7.00 7.23 -7.67
N HIS A 169 7.57 7.52 -8.84
CA HIS A 169 7.63 6.58 -9.96
C HIS A 169 8.80 5.58 -9.92
N GLY A 170 9.71 5.67 -8.96
CA GLY A 170 10.84 4.75 -8.82
C GLY A 170 12.00 5.05 -9.77
N ASP A 171 13.17 4.49 -9.47
CA ASP A 171 14.40 4.75 -10.22
C ASP A 171 14.35 4.12 -11.63
N ALA A 172 13.62 3.00 -11.75
CA ALA A 172 13.34 2.31 -13.01
C ALA A 172 12.07 2.79 -13.71
N ALA A 173 11.38 3.81 -13.18
CA ALA A 173 10.06 4.24 -13.63
C ALA A 173 8.97 3.15 -13.47
N ASP A 174 9.14 2.25 -12.50
CA ASP A 174 8.30 1.07 -12.24
C ASP A 174 7.15 1.32 -11.25
N GLY A 175 6.96 2.56 -10.81
CA GLY A 175 5.95 2.93 -9.82
C GLY A 175 6.32 2.53 -8.39
N ALA A 176 7.55 2.09 -8.14
CA ALA A 176 8.03 1.63 -6.84
C ALA A 176 8.91 2.67 -6.13
N GLY A 177 8.64 3.97 -6.33
CA GLY A 177 9.35 5.04 -5.63
C GLY A 177 9.10 5.00 -4.12
N PRO A 178 9.98 5.60 -3.29
CA PRO A 178 9.86 5.54 -1.83
C PRO A 178 8.53 6.10 -1.31
N MET A 179 7.90 7.06 -2.00
CA MET A 179 6.60 7.61 -1.60
C MET A 179 5.42 6.74 -2.06
N ALA A 180 5.62 5.85 -3.04
CA ALA A 180 4.56 5.02 -3.60
C ALA A 180 3.90 4.13 -2.54
N TRP A 181 4.64 3.72 -1.52
CA TRP A 181 4.14 2.86 -0.45
C TRP A 181 3.03 3.55 0.37
N GLY A 182 3.22 4.83 0.72
CA GLY A 182 2.27 5.66 1.47
C GLY A 182 0.98 6.03 0.73
N LEU A 183 0.97 5.89 -0.59
CA LEU A 183 -0.16 6.28 -1.43
C LEU A 183 -1.11 5.09 -1.69
N ARG A 184 -2.42 5.36 -1.65
CA ARG A 184 -3.43 4.33 -1.97
C ARG A 184 -3.55 4.09 -3.46
N LEU A 185 -3.71 5.17 -4.22
CA LEU A 185 -3.56 5.10 -5.66
C LEU A 185 -2.07 5.07 -5.99
N LYS A 186 -1.58 3.89 -6.35
CA LYS A 186 -0.17 3.70 -6.67
C LYS A 186 0.24 4.52 -7.90
N PRO A 187 1.45 5.10 -7.91
CA PRO A 187 2.04 5.67 -9.11
C PRO A 187 2.05 4.66 -10.27
N ALA A 188 1.93 5.17 -11.49
CA ALA A 188 1.92 4.30 -12.67
C ALA A 188 3.26 3.58 -12.84
N ASN A 189 3.20 2.27 -13.05
CA ASN A 189 4.33 1.42 -13.41
C ASN A 189 4.57 1.51 -14.92
N PHE A 190 5.52 2.33 -15.35
CA PHE A 190 5.78 2.54 -16.77
C PHE A 190 6.51 1.39 -17.46
N THR A 191 7.10 0.45 -16.69
CA THR A 191 7.72 -0.76 -17.24
C THR A 191 6.68 -1.77 -17.74
N ASP A 192 5.42 -1.66 -17.31
CA ASP A 192 4.32 -2.46 -17.81
C ASP A 192 3.93 -1.98 -19.22
N PRO A 193 4.01 -2.82 -20.27
CA PRO A 193 3.64 -2.46 -21.64
C PRO A 193 2.20 -1.95 -21.79
N GLY A 194 1.30 -2.29 -20.86
CA GLY A 194 -0.08 -1.81 -20.81
C GLY A 194 -0.25 -0.37 -20.30
N THR A 195 0.83 0.35 -20.01
CA THR A 195 0.79 1.70 -19.43
C THR A 195 1.27 2.78 -20.41
N ILE A 196 2.43 3.42 -20.16
CA ILE A 196 2.92 4.57 -20.92
C ILE A 196 3.21 4.22 -22.39
N ALA A 197 3.54 2.96 -22.68
CA ALA A 197 3.77 2.47 -24.04
C ALA A 197 2.51 2.48 -24.91
N THR A 198 1.32 2.51 -24.30
CA THR A 198 0.03 2.52 -25.03
C THR A 198 -0.39 3.91 -25.51
N VAL A 199 0.31 4.96 -25.06
CA VAL A 199 -0.04 6.36 -25.34
C VAL A 199 1.06 7.08 -26.13
N VAL A 200 0.67 8.12 -26.87
CA VAL A 200 1.59 9.01 -27.59
C VAL A 200 2.29 9.96 -26.60
N GLU A 201 3.47 10.48 -26.92
CA GLU A 201 4.23 11.32 -25.98
C GLU A 201 3.48 12.61 -25.58
N SER A 202 2.66 13.18 -26.47
CA SER A 202 1.85 14.35 -26.14
C SER A 202 0.80 14.06 -25.06
N TYR A 203 0.33 12.81 -24.98
CA TYR A 203 -0.51 12.36 -23.88
C TYR A 203 0.27 12.38 -22.57
N ALA A 204 1.47 11.79 -22.56
CA ALA A 204 2.33 11.79 -21.37
C ALA A 204 2.69 13.23 -20.94
N LEU A 205 2.97 14.13 -21.89
CA LEU A 205 3.20 15.54 -21.61
C LEU A 205 1.98 16.20 -20.95
N TRP A 206 0.77 15.96 -21.47
CA TRP A 206 -0.46 16.46 -20.86
C TRP A 206 -0.60 15.97 -19.41
N ARG A 207 -0.40 14.67 -19.18
CA ARG A 207 -0.47 14.07 -17.84
C ARG A 207 0.52 14.68 -16.86
N VAL A 208 1.73 14.99 -17.31
CA VAL A 208 2.76 15.68 -16.51
C VAL A 208 2.36 17.13 -16.28
N THR A 209 1.90 17.83 -17.32
CA THR A 209 1.59 19.27 -17.27
C THR A 209 0.46 19.58 -16.29
N GLU A 210 -0.63 18.82 -16.35
CA GLU A 210 -1.87 19.09 -15.61
C GLU A 210 -2.00 18.32 -14.29
N GLY A 211 -1.19 17.27 -14.09
CA GLY A 211 -1.23 16.45 -12.88
C GLY A 211 -2.58 15.74 -12.70
N ALA A 212 -2.91 15.42 -11.45
CA ALA A 212 -4.21 14.86 -11.09
C ALA A 212 -5.36 15.88 -11.00
N PRO A 213 -5.17 17.08 -10.41
CA PRO A 213 -6.24 18.06 -10.28
C PRO A 213 -6.69 18.67 -11.62
N GLY A 214 -5.81 18.72 -12.62
CA GLY A 214 -6.13 19.27 -13.96
C GLY A 214 -6.86 18.30 -14.89
N LEU A 215 -7.32 17.14 -14.39
CA LEU A 215 -8.03 16.15 -15.18
C LEU A 215 -9.52 16.46 -15.32
N PRO A 216 -10.16 16.04 -16.43
CA PRO A 216 -11.57 16.30 -16.64
C PRO A 216 -12.42 15.54 -15.60
N PRO A 217 -13.65 16.02 -15.28
CA PRO A 217 -14.49 15.44 -14.23
C PRO A 217 -14.77 13.94 -14.36
N GLN A 218 -14.75 13.39 -15.58
CA GLN A 218 -14.95 11.96 -15.84
C GLN A 218 -13.79 11.07 -15.33
N ALA A 219 -12.66 11.68 -14.97
CA ALA A 219 -11.52 11.02 -14.34
C ALA A 219 -11.52 11.13 -12.80
N THR A 220 -12.58 11.66 -12.20
CA THR A 220 -12.74 11.77 -10.74
C THR A 220 -12.98 10.41 -10.09
N PRO A 221 -12.68 10.25 -8.78
CA PRO A 221 -12.04 11.23 -7.88
C PRO A 221 -10.57 11.45 -8.25
N TRP A 222 -10.09 12.68 -8.05
CA TRP A 222 -8.67 13.03 -8.18
C TRP A 222 -7.87 12.56 -6.96
N ASP A 223 -7.90 11.26 -6.69
CA ASP A 223 -7.25 10.63 -5.53
C ASP A 223 -5.77 10.28 -5.80
N SER A 224 -5.12 11.07 -6.66
CA SER A 224 -3.73 10.88 -7.08
C SER A 224 -2.85 11.99 -6.53
N ALA A 225 -1.66 11.63 -6.05
CA ALA A 225 -0.67 12.59 -5.58
C ALA A 225 0.11 13.29 -6.71
N MET A 226 -0.22 13.02 -7.98
CA MET A 226 0.53 13.55 -9.13
C MET A 226 0.43 15.09 -9.18
N PRO A 227 1.55 15.82 -9.01
CA PRO A 227 1.55 17.28 -8.95
C PRO A 227 1.25 17.93 -10.31
N ILE A 228 0.92 19.22 -10.29
CA ILE A 228 0.70 20.04 -11.49
C ILE A 228 2.05 20.63 -11.94
N TRP A 229 2.78 19.96 -12.83
CA TRP A 229 4.16 20.37 -13.15
C TRP A 229 4.28 21.64 -13.98
N ARG A 230 3.20 22.13 -14.61
CA ARG A 230 3.25 23.42 -15.35
C ARG A 230 3.57 24.62 -14.47
N GLN A 231 3.39 24.49 -13.15
CA GLN A 231 3.71 25.52 -12.18
C GLN A 231 5.22 25.59 -11.86
N ASP A 232 5.95 24.51 -12.16
CA ASP A 232 7.29 24.29 -11.61
C ASP A 232 8.36 23.96 -12.65
N LEU A 233 7.97 23.35 -13.77
CA LEU A 233 8.87 22.94 -14.85
C LEU A 233 8.48 23.63 -16.16
N THR A 234 9.50 24.07 -16.90
CA THR A 234 9.31 24.60 -18.26
C THR A 234 8.82 23.51 -19.21
N ASP A 235 8.25 23.90 -20.35
CA ASP A 235 7.82 22.94 -21.37
C ASP A 235 8.96 22.04 -21.86
N GLU A 236 10.16 22.62 -22.03
CA GLU A 236 11.36 21.85 -22.36
C GLU A 236 11.69 20.81 -21.28
N GLN A 237 11.71 21.21 -20.01
CA GLN A 237 12.00 20.28 -18.91
C GLN A 237 10.97 19.15 -18.82
N LYS A 238 9.68 19.45 -19.02
CA LYS A 238 8.62 18.44 -19.04
C LYS A 238 8.80 17.45 -20.19
N TRP A 239 9.14 17.91 -21.39
CA TRP A 239 9.46 17.02 -22.51
C TRP A 239 10.67 16.12 -22.24
N LYS A 240 11.75 16.68 -21.70
CA LYS A 240 12.94 15.93 -21.30
C LYS A 240 12.61 14.86 -20.25
N ALA A 241 11.79 15.20 -19.26
CA ALA A 241 11.32 14.26 -18.25
C ALA A 241 10.45 13.13 -18.83
N VAL A 242 9.56 13.44 -19.78
CA VAL A 242 8.77 12.44 -20.51
C VAL A 242 9.67 11.49 -21.29
N MET A 243 10.67 12.01 -22.02
CA MET A 243 11.64 11.16 -22.73
C MET A 243 12.39 10.23 -21.78
N ALA A 244 12.83 10.75 -20.63
CA ALA A 244 13.50 9.96 -19.62
C ALA A 244 12.59 8.91 -19.00
N ALA A 245 11.29 9.17 -18.82
CA ALA A 245 10.34 8.18 -18.32
C ALA A 245 10.24 6.96 -19.26
N TYR A 246 10.13 7.19 -20.58
CA TYR A 246 10.13 6.12 -21.58
C TYR A 246 11.46 5.35 -21.61
N ASP A 247 12.58 6.06 -21.65
CA ASP A 247 13.90 5.44 -21.65
C ASP A 247 14.16 4.62 -20.39
N LEU A 248 13.87 5.16 -19.20
CA LEU A 248 14.02 4.45 -17.94
C LEU A 248 13.05 3.25 -17.87
N ALA A 249 11.83 3.37 -18.38
CA ALA A 249 10.91 2.25 -18.43
C ALA A 249 11.33 1.16 -19.43
N GLY A 250 12.25 1.47 -20.37
CA GLY A 250 12.69 0.54 -21.41
C GLY A 250 11.64 0.31 -22.50
N VAL A 251 10.72 1.26 -22.68
CA VAL A 251 9.62 1.19 -23.65
C VAL A 251 9.64 2.39 -24.58
N GLU A 252 9.15 2.20 -25.80
CA GLU A 252 8.99 3.29 -26.76
C GLU A 252 7.54 3.84 -26.72
N PRO A 253 7.36 5.14 -27.01
CA PRO A 253 6.03 5.72 -27.13
C PRO A 253 5.24 5.07 -28.26
N ARG A 254 3.91 5.04 -28.12
CA ARG A 254 3.03 4.66 -29.23
C ARG A 254 3.28 5.62 -30.40
N LYS A 255 3.69 5.07 -31.53
CA LYS A 255 3.77 5.81 -32.79
C LYS A 255 2.38 5.83 -33.42
N PRO A 256 1.87 6.98 -33.89
CA PRO A 256 0.68 7.02 -34.74
C PRO A 256 0.92 6.08 -35.92
N GLU A 257 -0.06 5.23 -36.26
CA GLU A 257 0.08 4.26 -37.35
C GLU A 257 0.43 4.97 -38.67
N LYS A 258 1.69 4.85 -39.08
CA LYS A 258 2.06 4.76 -40.49
C LYS A 258 2.39 3.30 -40.74
N LEU A 259 1.68 2.70 -41.68
CA LEU A 259 1.82 1.30 -42.11
C LEU A 259 3.25 1.04 -42.62
N HIS A 260 4.17 0.67 -41.73
CA HIS A 260 5.48 0.13 -42.11
C HIS A 260 5.83 -1.06 -41.21
N SER A 261 6.09 -2.20 -41.85
CA SER A 261 6.55 -3.43 -41.23
C SER A 261 7.94 -3.23 -40.62
N SER A 262 8.12 -3.67 -39.38
CA SER A 262 9.46 -3.91 -38.83
C SER A 262 9.53 -5.36 -38.33
N ALA A 263 10.59 -6.04 -38.75
CA ALA A 263 10.91 -7.42 -38.42
C ALA A 263 11.46 -7.53 -36.99
N PRO A 264 11.29 -8.67 -36.30
CA PRO A 264 11.86 -8.88 -34.98
C PRO A 264 13.38 -9.08 -35.04
N GLY A 265 14.11 -8.28 -34.25
CA GLY A 265 15.54 -8.44 -34.00
C GLY A 265 15.80 -9.64 -33.09
N ALA A 266 16.79 -10.44 -33.48
CA ALA A 266 17.16 -11.70 -32.83
C ALA A 266 17.71 -11.51 -31.42
N ALA A 267 17.33 -12.42 -30.53
CA ALA A 267 18.00 -12.64 -29.24
C ALA A 267 19.40 -13.20 -29.48
N GLN A 268 20.43 -12.55 -28.92
CA GLN A 268 21.79 -13.08 -28.87
C GLN A 268 22.01 -13.86 -27.56
N ALA A 269 22.70 -14.99 -27.67
CA ALA A 269 23.16 -15.82 -26.56
C ALA A 269 24.45 -15.25 -25.92
N PRO A 270 24.80 -15.62 -24.66
CA PRO A 270 25.83 -14.93 -23.89
C PRO A 270 27.25 -15.42 -24.22
N PRO A 271 28.28 -14.58 -23.99
CA PRO A 271 29.46 -15.09 -23.31
C PRO A 271 29.98 -14.19 -22.18
N SER A 272 30.58 -14.88 -21.21
CA SER A 272 31.43 -14.35 -20.17
C SER A 272 32.77 -13.87 -20.74
N GLU A 273 33.04 -12.56 -20.65
CA GLU A 273 34.40 -12.01 -20.54
C GLU A 273 34.36 -10.77 -19.65
N ALA A 274 35.36 -10.62 -18.77
CA ALA A 274 35.42 -9.55 -17.79
C ALA A 274 35.42 -8.12 -18.41
N PRO A 275 36.10 -7.83 -19.54
CA PRO A 275 36.09 -6.48 -20.13
C PRO A 275 34.73 -6.09 -20.75
N GLU A 276 34.08 -7.01 -21.46
CA GLU A 276 32.80 -6.73 -22.12
C GLU A 276 31.65 -6.59 -21.10
N ALA A 277 31.69 -7.39 -20.02
CA ALA A 277 30.75 -7.28 -18.91
C ALA A 277 30.86 -5.93 -18.18
N VAL A 278 32.09 -5.42 -17.99
CA VAL A 278 32.33 -4.09 -17.38
C VAL A 278 31.79 -2.98 -18.27
N GLU A 279 31.98 -3.04 -19.58
CA GLU A 279 31.45 -2.04 -20.52
C GLU A 279 29.91 -2.06 -20.58
N ARG A 280 29.28 -3.24 -20.62
CA ARG A 280 27.82 -3.36 -20.47
C ARG A 280 27.35 -2.81 -19.12
N GLY A 281 28.05 -3.15 -18.05
CA GLY A 281 27.82 -2.64 -16.70
C GLY A 281 27.90 -1.12 -16.61
N LYS A 282 28.86 -0.49 -17.30
CA LYS A 282 29.02 0.96 -17.38
C LYS A 282 27.79 1.63 -17.99
N ARG A 283 27.26 1.06 -19.09
CA ARG A 283 26.04 1.58 -19.74
C ARG A 283 24.83 1.53 -18.80
N ILE A 284 24.69 0.42 -18.06
CA ILE A 284 23.64 0.28 -17.03
C ILE A 284 23.86 1.31 -15.92
N TYR A 285 25.08 1.47 -15.42
CA TYR A 285 25.42 2.42 -14.37
C TYR A 285 25.09 3.85 -14.76
N VAL A 286 25.53 4.30 -15.94
CA VAL A 286 25.26 5.65 -16.48
C VAL A 286 23.76 5.90 -16.60
N LYS A 287 22.99 4.88 -16.98
CA LYS A 287 21.53 4.98 -17.13
C LYS A 287 20.77 4.97 -15.80
N ARG A 288 21.21 4.17 -14.83
CA ARG A 288 20.43 3.80 -13.64
C ARG A 288 20.97 4.34 -12.32
N CYS A 289 22.28 4.45 -12.19
CA CYS A 289 22.96 4.66 -10.91
C CYS A 289 23.59 6.05 -10.80
N LEU A 290 24.09 6.61 -11.91
CA LEU A 290 24.89 7.82 -11.96
C LEU A 290 24.21 9.05 -11.33
N ALA A 291 22.90 9.22 -11.54
CA ALA A 291 22.16 10.38 -11.01
C ALA A 291 22.25 10.50 -9.48
N CYS A 292 22.37 9.37 -8.77
CA CYS A 292 22.54 9.33 -7.32
C CYS A 292 24.01 9.15 -6.92
N HIS A 293 24.70 8.17 -7.51
CA HIS A 293 26.04 7.76 -7.08
C HIS A 293 27.19 8.55 -7.71
N GLY A 294 26.91 9.43 -8.68
CA GLY A 294 27.91 10.25 -9.34
C GLY A 294 28.69 9.49 -10.42
N GLU A 295 29.33 10.23 -11.32
CA GLU A 295 30.16 9.68 -12.39
C GLU A 295 31.40 8.95 -11.84
N LYS A 296 31.95 9.46 -10.74
CA LYS A 296 33.12 8.90 -10.05
C LYS A 296 32.77 7.81 -9.03
N GLY A 297 31.48 7.50 -8.83
CA GLY A 297 31.03 6.58 -7.80
C GLY A 297 31.22 7.10 -6.37
N ASP A 298 31.41 8.41 -6.18
CA ASP A 298 31.70 9.08 -4.92
C ASP A 298 30.44 9.42 -4.10
N GLY A 299 29.25 9.05 -4.60
CA GLY A 299 27.99 9.38 -3.94
C GLY A 299 27.58 10.85 -4.07
N LEU A 300 28.25 11.62 -4.93
CA LEU A 300 28.01 13.05 -5.15
C LEU A 300 27.24 13.34 -6.45
N GLY A 301 26.34 12.43 -6.85
CA GLY A 301 25.47 12.65 -8.00
C GLY A 301 24.53 13.85 -7.81
N PRO A 302 23.96 14.40 -8.90
CA PRO A 302 23.10 15.59 -8.83
C PRO A 302 21.89 15.46 -7.90
N VAL A 303 21.41 14.23 -7.67
CA VAL A 303 20.27 13.94 -6.79
C VAL A 303 20.70 13.82 -5.32
N ALA A 304 21.98 13.52 -5.04
CA ALA A 304 22.47 13.25 -3.69
C ALA A 304 22.13 14.31 -2.63
N PRO A 305 22.16 15.63 -2.93
CA PRO A 305 21.78 16.68 -1.98
C PRO A 305 20.32 16.65 -1.51
N TYR A 306 19.46 15.85 -2.14
CA TYR A 306 18.02 15.77 -1.83
C TYR A 306 17.63 14.50 -1.07
N LEU A 307 18.58 13.59 -0.80
CA LEU A 307 18.31 12.25 -0.26
C LEU A 307 18.79 12.10 1.18
N ASN A 308 17.92 11.58 2.04
CA ASN A 308 18.27 11.08 3.36
C ASN A 308 18.01 9.56 3.42
N PRO A 309 19.01 8.69 3.67
CA PRO A 309 20.45 8.99 3.77
C PRO A 309 21.08 9.32 2.41
N ARG A 310 22.29 9.90 2.43
CA ARG A 310 23.09 10.15 1.23
C ARG A 310 23.45 8.83 0.50
N PRO A 311 23.60 8.85 -0.84
CA PRO A 311 24.10 7.72 -1.62
C PRO A 311 25.47 7.25 -1.14
N ARG A 312 25.75 5.96 -1.33
CA ARG A 312 27.02 5.34 -0.95
C ARG A 312 28.15 5.83 -1.86
N ASP A 313 29.26 6.23 -1.26
CA ASP A 313 30.57 6.36 -1.89
C ASP A 313 31.21 4.97 -2.05
N PHE A 314 31.38 4.53 -3.29
CA PHE A 314 31.96 3.25 -3.66
C PHE A 314 33.48 3.26 -3.67
N THR A 315 34.12 4.45 -3.73
CA THR A 315 35.58 4.58 -3.81
C THR A 315 36.26 4.10 -2.53
N LEU A 316 35.56 4.20 -1.40
CA LEU A 316 36.02 3.77 -0.09
C LEU A 316 36.01 2.25 0.14
N GLY A 317 35.33 1.48 -0.71
CA GLY A 317 35.18 0.03 -0.51
C GLY A 317 34.39 -0.39 0.74
N ALA A 318 33.87 0.56 1.52
CA ALA A 318 33.16 0.33 2.79
C ALA A 318 31.64 0.20 2.59
N PHE A 319 31.07 -0.96 2.93
CA PHE A 319 29.65 -1.26 2.72
C PHE A 319 28.92 -1.62 4.01
N LYS A 320 27.69 -1.12 4.16
CA LYS A 320 26.87 -1.32 5.37
C LYS A 320 26.37 -2.75 5.55
N PHE A 321 26.05 -3.45 4.46
CA PHE A 321 25.35 -4.75 4.50
C PHE A 321 26.20 -5.80 3.80
N ARG A 322 26.79 -6.68 4.62
CA ARG A 322 27.78 -7.67 4.17
C ARG A 322 27.61 -8.99 4.91
N THR A 323 28.34 -9.99 4.44
CA THR A 323 28.59 -11.27 5.12
C THR A 323 30.07 -11.44 5.49
N THR A 324 30.90 -10.43 5.29
CA THR A 324 32.33 -10.38 5.66
C THR A 324 32.55 -9.70 7.02
N GLY A 325 33.77 -9.78 7.56
CA GLY A 325 34.13 -9.15 8.84
C GLY A 325 33.93 -7.62 8.85
N SER A 326 33.88 -7.01 10.03
CA SER A 326 33.80 -5.55 10.15
C SER A 326 35.04 -4.89 9.51
N GLY A 327 34.86 -3.80 8.76
CA GLY A 327 35.94 -3.17 8.00
C GLY A 327 36.32 -3.87 6.69
N GLU A 328 35.85 -5.09 6.44
CA GLU A 328 36.17 -5.84 5.21
C GLU A 328 35.22 -5.45 4.06
N PRO A 329 35.68 -5.45 2.80
CA PRO A 329 34.81 -5.20 1.65
C PRO A 329 33.73 -6.29 1.51
N PRO A 330 32.58 -5.99 0.85
CA PRO A 330 31.51 -6.96 0.60
C PRO A 330 31.93 -8.10 -0.32
N THR A 331 31.20 -9.22 -0.28
CA THR A 331 31.26 -10.20 -1.38
C THR A 331 30.48 -9.71 -2.60
N ASP A 332 30.68 -10.40 -3.73
CA ASP A 332 29.94 -10.12 -4.96
C ASP A 332 28.43 -10.45 -4.76
N GLU A 333 28.11 -11.48 -3.99
CA GLU A 333 26.76 -11.86 -3.59
C GLU A 333 26.10 -10.82 -2.65
N ASP A 334 26.87 -10.21 -1.75
CA ASP A 334 26.38 -9.11 -0.91
C ASP A 334 25.94 -7.92 -1.79
N LEU A 335 26.79 -7.53 -2.75
CA LEU A 335 26.48 -6.48 -3.72
C LEU A 335 25.26 -6.86 -4.56
N PHE A 336 25.20 -8.10 -5.05
CA PHE A 336 24.06 -8.60 -5.81
C PHE A 336 22.76 -8.57 -5.03
N ARG A 337 22.80 -8.96 -3.75
CA ARG A 337 21.65 -8.90 -2.85
C ARG A 337 21.17 -7.46 -2.67
N VAL A 338 22.08 -6.50 -2.44
CA VAL A 338 21.74 -5.08 -2.26
C VAL A 338 21.15 -4.48 -3.54
N VAL A 339 21.76 -4.74 -4.71
CA VAL A 339 21.23 -4.26 -6.00
C VAL A 339 19.86 -4.88 -6.29
N THR A 340 19.67 -6.16 -6.00
CA THR A 340 18.40 -6.86 -6.28
C THR A 340 17.27 -6.37 -5.38
N ARG A 341 17.51 -6.26 -4.07
CA ARG A 341 16.48 -5.95 -3.08
C ARG A 341 16.28 -4.45 -2.87
N GLY A 342 17.30 -3.65 -3.14
CA GLY A 342 17.38 -2.28 -2.67
C GLY A 342 17.56 -2.20 -1.16
N ILE A 343 17.41 -1.00 -0.62
CA ILE A 343 17.55 -0.71 0.82
C ILE A 343 16.23 -0.09 1.32
N PRO A 344 15.43 -0.83 2.10
CA PRO A 344 14.15 -0.35 2.62
C PRO A 344 14.25 1.02 3.34
N GLY A 345 13.24 1.87 3.14
CA GLY A 345 13.20 3.20 3.74
C GLY A 345 14.25 4.18 3.21
N THR A 346 14.81 3.93 2.02
CA THR A 346 15.77 4.84 1.37
C THR A 346 15.42 5.05 -0.10
N ALA A 347 16.15 5.94 -0.77
CA ALA A 347 16.01 6.16 -2.20
C ALA A 347 16.50 4.99 -3.07
N MET A 348 17.31 4.06 -2.53
CA MET A 348 17.86 2.94 -3.28
C MET A 348 16.81 1.82 -3.42
N SER A 349 16.03 1.86 -4.51
CA SER A 349 15.04 0.83 -4.82
C SER A 349 15.69 -0.50 -5.28
N GLY A 350 14.90 -1.57 -5.35
CA GLY A 350 15.36 -2.88 -5.81
C GLY A 350 15.31 -3.00 -7.33
N TRP A 351 16.40 -3.46 -7.94
CA TRP A 351 16.55 -3.56 -9.40
C TRP A 351 16.10 -4.93 -9.94
N THR A 352 14.90 -5.37 -9.57
CA THR A 352 14.30 -6.58 -10.16
C THR A 352 13.83 -6.39 -11.59
N THR A 353 13.76 -5.15 -12.06
CA THR A 353 13.50 -4.75 -13.46
C THR A 353 14.67 -5.04 -14.39
N LEU A 354 15.89 -5.19 -13.85
CA LEU A 354 17.05 -5.67 -14.59
C LEU A 354 17.08 -7.20 -14.58
N ALA A 355 17.59 -7.81 -15.65
CA ALA A 355 17.88 -9.23 -15.66
C ALA A 355 19.03 -9.58 -14.69
N SER A 356 19.18 -10.86 -14.35
CA SER A 356 20.18 -11.28 -13.37
C SER A 356 21.61 -11.03 -13.86
N ASP A 357 21.87 -11.25 -15.14
CA ASP A 357 23.15 -10.98 -15.78
C ASP A 357 23.46 -9.48 -15.85
N GLU A 358 22.47 -8.63 -16.14
CA GLU A 358 22.61 -7.17 -16.10
C GLU A 358 23.00 -6.67 -14.70
N ARG A 359 22.40 -7.24 -13.64
CA ARG A 359 22.79 -6.94 -12.26
C ARG A 359 24.24 -7.34 -11.98
N TRP A 360 24.70 -8.48 -12.48
CA TRP A 360 26.12 -8.88 -12.35
C TRP A 360 27.06 -7.96 -13.14
N GLN A 361 26.66 -7.54 -14.34
CA GLN A 361 27.43 -6.62 -15.18
C GLN A 361 27.63 -5.26 -14.51
N VAL A 362 26.56 -4.67 -13.94
CA VAL A 362 26.69 -3.38 -13.23
C VAL A 362 27.56 -3.52 -11.96
N ILE A 363 27.52 -4.67 -11.28
CA ILE A 363 28.42 -4.95 -10.15
C ILE A 363 29.88 -5.03 -10.62
N ALA A 364 30.15 -5.66 -11.76
CA ALA A 364 31.50 -5.70 -12.33
C ALA A 364 32.04 -4.29 -12.59
N TYR A 365 31.21 -3.37 -13.12
CA TYR A 365 31.59 -1.97 -13.29
C TYR A 365 31.74 -1.23 -11.94
N LEU A 366 30.82 -1.42 -10.98
CA LEU A 366 30.90 -0.81 -9.65
C LEU A 366 32.22 -1.13 -8.96
N LYS A 367 32.69 -2.38 -9.08
CA LYS A 367 33.96 -2.82 -8.49
C LYS A 367 35.19 -2.11 -9.06
N THR A 368 35.07 -1.40 -10.19
CA THR A 368 36.18 -0.62 -10.76
C THR A 368 36.46 0.68 -10.01
N PHE A 369 35.54 1.15 -9.17
CA PHE A 369 35.71 2.39 -8.40
C PHE A 369 36.68 2.27 -7.22
N SER A 370 37.04 1.05 -6.80
CA SER A 370 37.95 0.83 -5.68
C SER A 370 38.78 -0.44 -5.86
N THR A 371 40.05 -0.41 -5.47
CA THR A 371 40.92 -1.58 -5.47
C THR A 371 40.58 -2.57 -4.35
N ALA A 372 39.87 -2.14 -3.30
CA ALA A 372 39.46 -2.97 -2.17
C ALA A 372 38.66 -4.22 -2.61
N PHE A 373 37.95 -4.15 -3.74
CA PHE A 373 37.17 -5.27 -4.26
C PHE A 373 38.02 -6.44 -4.81
N GLN A 374 39.34 -6.30 -4.91
CA GLN A 374 40.25 -7.35 -5.41
C GLN A 374 40.78 -8.30 -4.32
N GLU A 375 40.69 -7.93 -3.04
CA GLU A 375 41.32 -8.67 -1.93
C GLU A 375 40.48 -9.88 -1.47
N LYS A 376 40.99 -11.10 -1.35
CA LYS A 376 40.16 -12.23 -0.88
C LYS A 376 39.77 -12.08 0.60
N ARG A 377 38.52 -12.41 0.95
CA ARG A 377 37.92 -12.16 2.26
C ARG A 377 37.19 -13.38 2.82
N ALA A 378 37.27 -13.57 4.13
CA ALA A 378 36.57 -14.63 4.84
C ALA A 378 35.10 -14.25 5.05
N VAL A 379 34.20 -15.14 4.63
CA VAL A 379 32.77 -15.01 4.89
C VAL A 379 32.50 -15.51 6.31
N VAL A 380 31.77 -14.71 7.08
CA VAL A 380 31.27 -15.10 8.40
C VAL A 380 30.25 -16.22 8.20
N LYS A 381 30.55 -17.41 8.77
CA LYS A 381 29.68 -18.57 8.71
C LYS A 381 29.00 -18.75 10.07
N ALA A 382 27.67 -18.85 10.06
CA ALA A 382 26.92 -19.25 11.25
C ALA A 382 26.97 -20.77 11.42
N SER A 383 27.10 -21.22 12.66
CA SER A 383 27.05 -22.64 13.06
C SER A 383 25.64 -23.25 12.96
N GLY A 384 24.59 -22.42 12.90
CA GLY A 384 23.20 -22.80 12.64
C GLY A 384 22.18 -21.90 13.38
N GLU A 385 21.00 -21.68 12.80
CA GLU A 385 19.91 -20.91 13.46
C GLU A 385 19.20 -21.76 14.51
N PRO A 386 19.18 -21.36 15.80
CA PRO A 386 18.48 -22.11 16.84
C PRO A 386 16.96 -21.95 16.76
N ALA A 387 16.22 -22.95 17.26
CA ALA A 387 14.77 -22.85 17.34
C ALA A 387 14.33 -21.81 18.38
N VAL A 388 13.30 -21.02 18.02
CA VAL A 388 12.75 -19.98 18.92
C VAL A 388 12.10 -20.63 20.15
N SER A 389 12.47 -20.15 21.33
CA SER A 389 11.86 -20.53 22.60
C SER A 389 11.78 -19.33 23.56
N PRO A 390 10.88 -19.33 24.56
CA PRO A 390 10.84 -18.26 25.57
C PRO A 390 12.17 -18.05 26.30
N ALA A 391 12.91 -19.14 26.56
CA ALA A 391 14.24 -19.07 27.17
C ALA A 391 15.26 -18.38 26.26
N LEU A 392 15.22 -18.65 24.95
CA LEU A 392 16.07 -17.97 23.96
C LEU A 392 15.77 -16.47 23.91
N LEU A 393 14.49 -16.08 23.92
CA LEU A 393 14.10 -14.67 23.93
C LEU A 393 14.53 -13.95 25.22
N ALA A 394 14.42 -14.62 26.38
CA ALA A 394 14.88 -14.07 27.65
C ALA A 394 16.41 -13.84 27.65
N ARG A 395 17.18 -14.80 27.12
CA ARG A 395 18.63 -14.66 26.91
C ARG A 395 18.95 -13.51 25.96
N GLY A 396 18.20 -13.37 24.87
CA GLY A 396 18.38 -12.29 23.91
C GLY A 396 18.08 -10.91 24.50
N LYS A 397 17.05 -10.80 25.35
CA LYS A 397 16.76 -9.58 26.10
C LYS A 397 17.89 -9.22 27.06
N GLU A 398 18.47 -10.20 27.73
CA GLU A 398 19.63 -9.98 28.60
C GLU A 398 20.87 -9.55 27.80
N ALA A 399 21.13 -10.18 26.65
CA ALA A 399 22.19 -9.76 25.73
C ALA A 399 21.99 -8.32 25.25
N TYR A 400 20.75 -7.91 24.94
CA TYR A 400 20.40 -6.54 24.54
C TYR A 400 20.75 -5.51 25.63
N ARG A 401 20.51 -5.87 26.89
CA ARG A 401 20.83 -5.05 28.06
C ARG A 401 22.34 -4.98 28.30
N LYS A 402 23.00 -6.13 28.35
CA LYS A 402 24.46 -6.29 28.59
C LYS A 402 25.29 -5.59 27.53
N ALA A 403 24.91 -5.71 26.26
CA ALA A 403 25.55 -5.05 25.14
C ALA A 403 25.14 -3.58 24.96
N LYS A 404 24.31 -3.04 25.87
CA LYS A 404 23.88 -1.63 25.90
C LYS A 404 23.20 -1.17 24.59
N CYS A 405 22.53 -2.08 23.88
CA CYS A 405 21.84 -1.76 22.64
C CYS A 405 20.76 -0.67 22.85
N TRP A 406 20.16 -0.65 24.05
CA TRP A 406 19.16 0.34 24.47
C TRP A 406 19.68 1.77 24.56
N GLU A 407 20.99 2.02 24.68
CA GLU A 407 21.55 3.38 24.72
C GLU A 407 21.29 4.13 23.41
N CYS A 408 21.28 3.41 22.27
CA CYS A 408 20.99 3.96 20.96
C CYS A 408 19.57 3.61 20.48
N HIS A 409 19.13 2.36 20.68
CA HIS A 409 17.86 1.89 20.14
C HIS A 409 16.68 2.04 21.11
N GLY A 410 16.90 2.45 22.35
CA GLY A 410 15.86 2.56 23.39
C GLY A 410 15.46 1.21 23.99
N GLN A 411 14.71 1.22 25.08
CA GLN A 411 14.34 -0.03 25.79
C GLN A 411 13.44 -0.94 24.95
N GLU A 412 12.53 -0.32 24.18
CA GLU A 412 11.56 -1.00 23.32
C GLU A 412 12.03 -1.09 21.86
N GLY A 413 13.25 -0.63 21.57
CA GLY A 413 13.83 -0.69 20.22
C GLY A 413 13.31 0.36 19.23
N ARG A 414 12.73 1.49 19.66
CA ARG A 414 12.17 2.51 18.75
C ARG A 414 13.18 3.52 18.21
N GLY A 415 14.45 3.42 18.61
CA GLY A 415 15.49 4.39 18.23
C GLY A 415 15.51 5.63 19.13
N ASP A 416 14.90 5.55 20.30
CA ASP A 416 14.69 6.61 21.30
C ASP A 416 15.68 6.52 22.48
N GLY A 417 16.83 5.85 22.27
CA GLY A 417 17.85 5.73 23.31
C GLY A 417 18.47 7.10 23.66
N PRO A 418 18.99 7.28 24.88
CA PRO A 418 19.60 8.55 25.30
C PRO A 418 20.77 9.02 24.42
N ALA A 419 21.49 8.09 23.78
CA ALA A 419 22.55 8.42 22.83
C ALA A 419 22.04 8.67 21.40
N ALA A 420 20.79 8.31 21.07
CA ALA A 420 20.22 8.41 19.73
C ALA A 420 20.34 9.80 19.10
N PRO A 421 20.12 10.92 19.83
CA PRO A 421 20.36 12.23 19.27
C PRO A 421 21.84 12.38 18.85
N THR A 422 22.79 11.95 19.65
CA THR A 422 24.21 12.24 19.39
C THR A 422 24.83 11.47 18.22
N LEU A 423 24.10 10.52 17.63
CA LEU A 423 24.61 9.62 16.59
C LEU A 423 24.96 10.36 15.30
N LYS A 424 26.16 10.08 14.80
CA LYS A 424 26.66 10.55 13.52
C LYS A 424 27.30 9.41 12.74
N ASP A 425 27.20 9.45 11.43
CA ASP A 425 27.98 8.59 10.55
C ASP A 425 29.46 9.04 10.51
N ASP A 426 30.31 8.25 9.85
CA ASP A 426 31.75 8.54 9.76
C ASP A 426 32.02 9.86 9.02
N PHE A 427 31.09 10.30 8.17
CA PHE A 427 31.10 11.57 7.45
C PHE A 427 30.51 12.74 8.26
N LYS A 428 30.23 12.53 9.55
CA LYS A 428 29.67 13.50 10.50
C LYS A 428 28.23 13.95 10.20
N ASN A 429 27.53 13.28 9.30
CA ASN A 429 26.09 13.48 9.11
C ASN A 429 25.33 12.86 10.28
N ALA A 430 24.23 13.47 10.69
CA ALA A 430 23.33 12.85 11.66
C ALA A 430 22.78 11.53 11.10
N ILE A 431 22.71 10.50 11.96
CA ILE A 431 22.14 9.20 11.60
C ILE A 431 21.19 8.72 12.69
N ARG A 432 19.97 8.38 12.31
CA ARG A 432 18.97 7.85 13.25
C ARG A 432 19.16 6.35 13.46
N ALA A 433 19.09 5.92 14.71
CA ALA A 433 19.02 4.49 15.05
C ALA A 433 17.77 3.88 14.40
N ALA A 434 17.87 2.66 13.90
CA ALA A 434 16.73 1.98 13.31
C ALA A 434 15.66 1.71 14.37
N ASN A 435 14.39 2.00 14.04
CA ASN A 435 13.25 1.52 14.81
C ASN A 435 13.06 0.02 14.50
N LEU A 436 13.45 -0.80 15.47
CA LEU A 436 13.44 -2.26 15.42
C LEU A 436 12.02 -2.84 15.46
N GLN A 437 11.00 -2.05 15.84
CA GLN A 437 9.60 -2.47 15.76
C GLN A 437 9.10 -2.49 14.31
N LYS A 438 9.62 -1.59 13.47
CA LYS A 438 9.27 -1.49 12.05
C LYS A 438 10.08 -2.46 11.21
N GLY A 439 9.79 -3.75 11.32
CA GLY A 439 10.50 -4.83 10.61
C GLY A 439 10.64 -4.58 9.10
N TRP A 440 9.62 -3.98 8.46
CA TRP A 440 9.64 -3.63 7.04
C TRP A 440 10.66 -2.55 6.65
N LEU A 441 11.18 -1.77 7.61
CA LEU A 441 12.21 -0.74 7.40
C LEU A 441 13.61 -1.18 7.84
N ILE A 442 13.80 -2.40 8.36
CA ILE A 442 15.14 -2.88 8.73
C ILE A 442 15.97 -3.07 7.47
N LYS A 443 16.92 -2.15 7.26
CA LYS A 443 17.70 -2.01 6.02
C LYS A 443 18.45 -3.27 5.59
N GLY A 444 19.03 -4.00 6.54
CA GLY A 444 19.75 -5.25 6.28
C GLY A 444 18.86 -6.48 6.07
N GLY A 445 17.57 -6.37 6.42
CA GLY A 445 16.58 -7.45 6.39
C GLY A 445 15.97 -7.74 7.76
N ARG A 446 14.75 -8.30 7.74
CA ARG A 446 13.88 -8.43 8.94
C ARG A 446 13.92 -9.80 9.61
N GLU A 447 14.49 -10.79 8.93
CA GLU A 447 14.59 -12.15 9.44
C GLU A 447 15.71 -12.29 10.46
N ALA A 448 15.61 -13.25 11.38
CA ALA A 448 16.60 -13.43 12.44
C ALA A 448 18.02 -13.64 11.88
N ALA A 449 18.18 -14.42 10.82
CA ALA A 449 19.47 -14.60 10.13
C ALA A 449 20.05 -13.27 9.58
N ASP A 450 19.21 -12.40 9.04
CA ASP A 450 19.65 -11.09 8.54
C ASP A 450 20.11 -10.17 9.68
N ILE A 451 19.39 -10.20 10.80
CA ILE A 451 19.68 -9.41 12.00
C ILE A 451 20.94 -9.94 12.69
N PHE A 452 21.05 -11.25 12.87
CA PHE A 452 22.24 -11.95 13.35
C PHE A 452 23.47 -11.54 12.56
N MET A 453 23.32 -11.43 11.23
CA MET A 453 24.44 -11.01 10.40
C MET A 453 24.91 -9.60 10.70
N ARG A 454 24.01 -8.65 11.02
CA ARG A 454 24.42 -7.28 11.37
C ARG A 454 25.20 -7.24 12.68
N PHE A 455 24.85 -8.07 13.66
CA PHE A 455 25.63 -8.19 14.90
C PHE A 455 26.99 -8.84 14.68
N SER A 456 27.16 -9.57 13.59
CA SER A 456 28.39 -10.30 13.29
C SER A 456 29.34 -9.57 12.35
N THR A 457 28.81 -8.72 11.48
CA THR A 457 29.60 -7.94 10.51
C THR A 457 29.73 -6.47 10.88
N GLY A 458 28.93 -5.99 11.84
CA GLY A 458 28.73 -4.55 12.03
C GLY A 458 28.08 -3.87 10.83
N VAL A 459 27.91 -2.55 10.92
CA VAL A 459 27.37 -1.70 9.86
C VAL A 459 28.36 -0.56 9.59
N ASP A 460 29.34 -0.81 8.72
CA ASP A 460 30.42 0.14 8.43
C ASP A 460 29.92 1.51 7.99
N GLY A 461 30.66 2.56 8.37
CA GLY A 461 30.22 3.93 8.16
C GLY A 461 29.21 4.41 9.20
N THR A 462 28.95 3.65 10.28
CA THR A 462 27.98 4.02 11.32
C THR A 462 28.49 3.65 12.72
N PRO A 463 27.88 4.21 13.79
CA PRO A 463 28.18 3.84 15.16
C PRO A 463 27.76 2.42 15.58
N MET A 464 27.25 1.58 14.68
CA MET A 464 26.80 0.22 14.99
C MET A 464 27.93 -0.79 14.71
N PRO A 465 28.68 -1.24 15.75
CA PRO A 465 29.86 -2.08 15.58
C PRO A 465 29.49 -3.54 15.31
N SER A 466 30.51 -4.35 15.03
CA SER A 466 30.40 -5.80 15.19
C SER A 466 30.51 -6.18 16.66
N TYR A 467 29.80 -7.25 17.04
CA TYR A 467 29.79 -7.81 18.39
C TYR A 467 30.47 -9.18 18.45
N VAL A 468 31.22 -9.59 17.41
CA VAL A 468 31.98 -10.87 17.40
C VAL A 468 32.90 -11.02 18.62
N ASP A 469 33.55 -9.94 19.04
CA ASP A 469 34.53 -9.95 20.13
C ASP A 469 33.91 -9.80 21.52
N SER A 470 32.66 -9.31 21.58
CA SER A 470 31.98 -8.98 22.83
C SER A 470 30.81 -9.90 23.17
N LEU A 471 30.22 -10.57 22.18
CA LEU A 471 29.11 -11.50 22.33
C LEU A 471 29.39 -12.82 21.61
N PRO A 472 29.33 -13.97 22.30
CA PRO A 472 29.44 -15.28 21.66
C PRO A 472 28.28 -15.51 20.68
N GLU A 473 28.46 -16.44 19.75
CA GLU A 473 27.50 -16.68 18.66
C GLU A 473 26.09 -17.01 19.15
N ASP A 474 25.96 -17.81 20.19
CA ASP A 474 24.69 -18.20 20.78
C ASP A 474 23.95 -17.01 21.44
N GLU A 475 24.69 -16.09 22.09
CA GLU A 475 24.14 -14.81 22.55
C GLU A 475 23.71 -13.91 21.38
N ARG A 476 24.46 -13.88 20.28
CA ARG A 476 24.10 -13.10 19.07
C ARG A 476 22.85 -13.64 18.38
N TRP A 477 22.67 -14.96 18.32
CA TRP A 477 21.43 -15.58 17.83
C TRP A 477 20.26 -15.27 18.76
N ALA A 478 20.43 -15.41 20.07
CA ALA A 478 19.41 -15.07 21.04
C ALA A 478 18.99 -13.59 20.89
N LEU A 479 19.96 -12.68 20.76
CA LEU A 479 19.75 -11.26 20.51
C LEU A 479 18.99 -11.01 19.20
N ALA A 480 19.32 -11.70 18.11
CA ALA A 480 18.63 -11.57 16.83
C ALA A 480 17.17 -11.99 16.90
N HIS A 481 16.87 -13.10 17.58
CA HIS A 481 15.49 -13.51 17.82
C HIS A 481 14.74 -12.56 18.76
N TYR A 482 15.41 -11.99 19.76
CA TYR A 482 14.81 -10.95 20.60
C TYR A 482 14.45 -9.70 19.79
N VAL A 483 15.37 -9.17 18.96
CA VAL A 483 15.08 -8.03 18.09
C VAL A 483 13.96 -8.36 17.10
N ARG A 484 13.94 -9.57 16.52
CA ARG A 484 12.82 -10.02 15.70
C ARG A 484 11.50 -10.02 16.47
N SER A 485 11.52 -10.39 17.75
CA SER A 485 10.31 -10.41 18.61
C SER A 485 9.80 -9.01 18.99
N LEU A 486 10.62 -7.95 18.84
CA LEU A 486 10.19 -6.56 19.02
C LEU A 486 9.38 -6.03 17.82
N GLN A 487 9.45 -6.70 16.67
CA GLN A 487 8.74 -6.25 15.47
C GLN A 487 7.23 -6.26 15.68
N THR A 488 6.57 -5.14 15.38
CA THR A 488 5.13 -5.00 15.54
C THR A 488 4.35 -5.69 14.44
N THR A 489 3.13 -6.12 14.75
CA THR A 489 2.13 -6.58 13.78
C THR A 489 1.29 -5.43 13.22
N GLU A 490 1.47 -4.19 13.72
CA GLU A 490 0.80 -2.96 13.23
C GLU A 490 1.37 -2.46 11.88
N GLU A 491 1.81 -3.38 11.02
CA GLU A 491 2.30 -3.04 9.67
C GLU A 491 1.15 -2.52 8.79
N PRO A 492 1.35 -1.41 8.05
CA PRO A 492 0.30 -0.90 7.17
C PRO A 492 -0.18 -1.92 6.14
N SER A 493 -1.50 -2.06 6.07
CA SER A 493 -2.16 -3.04 5.19
C SER A 493 -2.96 -2.37 4.08
N ALA A 494 -3.45 -3.17 3.13
CA ALA A 494 -4.36 -2.71 2.08
C ALA A 494 -5.74 -2.27 2.59
N THR A 495 -6.07 -2.53 3.86
CA THR A 495 -7.33 -2.07 4.47
C THR A 495 -7.36 -0.54 4.51
N VAL A 496 -8.51 0.03 4.16
CA VAL A 496 -8.72 1.50 4.12
C VAL A 496 -9.88 1.96 5.01
N VAL A 497 -10.57 1.03 5.68
CA VAL A 497 -11.74 1.35 6.51
C VAL A 497 -11.42 1.10 7.98
N LEU A 498 -11.46 2.16 8.78
CA LEU A 498 -11.46 2.16 10.23
C LEU A 498 -12.89 1.94 10.73
N ARG A 499 -13.10 0.92 11.55
CA ARG A 499 -14.37 0.68 12.25
C ARG A 499 -14.31 1.35 13.62
N ALA A 500 -15.16 2.34 13.84
CA ALA A 500 -15.33 2.95 15.15
C ALA A 500 -16.29 2.10 15.98
N SER A 501 -15.83 1.61 17.14
CA SER A 501 -16.64 0.79 18.03
C SER A 501 -17.51 1.64 18.96
N GLN A 502 -18.75 1.20 19.18
CA GLN A 502 -19.67 1.88 20.09
C GLN A 502 -19.32 1.57 21.56
N LEU A 503 -19.40 2.57 22.41
CA LEU A 503 -19.21 2.45 23.86
C LEU A 503 -20.45 2.96 24.62
N ALA A 504 -20.98 2.13 25.52
CA ALA A 504 -22.04 2.53 26.44
C ALA A 504 -21.44 3.32 27.61
N GLY A 505 -21.19 4.62 27.42
CA GLY A 505 -20.65 5.49 28.47
C GLY A 505 -19.80 6.65 27.97
N PRO A 506 -19.09 7.36 28.87
CA PRO A 506 -18.18 8.43 28.49
C PRO A 506 -17.01 7.88 27.67
N LEU A 507 -16.61 8.62 26.63
CA LEU A 507 -15.44 8.26 25.82
C LEU A 507 -14.15 8.50 26.62
N PRO A 508 -13.08 7.73 26.34
CA PRO A 508 -11.77 8.03 26.90
C PRO A 508 -11.28 9.41 26.46
N ASP A 509 -10.85 10.22 27.43
CA ASP A 509 -10.18 11.51 27.23
C ASP A 509 -8.65 11.38 27.27
N SER A 510 -8.13 10.33 27.94
CA SER A 510 -6.71 10.01 28.02
C SER A 510 -6.27 8.96 26.98
N PRO A 511 -5.10 9.14 26.33
CA PRO A 511 -4.50 8.12 25.46
C PRO A 511 -4.09 6.82 26.17
N GLY A 512 -3.91 6.85 27.50
CA GLY A 512 -3.51 5.69 28.29
C GLY A 512 -4.65 4.75 28.68
N ASP A 513 -5.89 5.09 28.36
CA ASP A 513 -7.08 4.35 28.79
C ASP A 513 -7.07 2.89 28.26
N PRO A 514 -7.30 1.89 29.12
CA PRO A 514 -7.25 0.48 28.71
C PRO A 514 -8.30 0.11 27.65
N ARG A 515 -9.40 0.86 27.53
CA ARG A 515 -10.45 0.62 26.53
C ARG A 515 -9.91 0.67 25.11
N TRP A 516 -8.88 1.47 24.84
CA TRP A 516 -8.24 1.54 23.52
C TRP A 516 -7.58 0.23 23.08
N ARG A 517 -7.13 -0.61 24.02
CA ARG A 517 -6.40 -1.85 23.71
C ARG A 517 -7.26 -2.88 22.99
N ALA A 518 -8.57 -2.89 23.26
CA ALA A 518 -9.53 -3.81 22.65
C ALA A 518 -10.17 -3.25 21.36
N THR A 519 -9.99 -1.95 21.09
CA THR A 519 -10.59 -1.29 19.92
C THR A 519 -9.86 -1.70 18.65
N PRO A 520 -10.55 -2.06 17.54
CA PRO A 520 -9.91 -2.28 16.26
C PRO A 520 -9.09 -1.06 15.80
N TYR A 521 -7.96 -1.30 15.12
CA TYR A 521 -7.13 -0.24 14.57
C TYR A 521 -7.07 -0.29 13.04
N LEU A 522 -6.67 0.84 12.46
CA LEU A 522 -6.22 0.96 11.08
C LEU A 522 -4.78 1.50 11.10
N ALA A 523 -3.83 0.72 10.58
CA ALA A 523 -2.48 1.20 10.30
C ALA A 523 -2.49 1.94 8.96
N VAL A 524 -2.45 3.28 9.03
CA VAL A 524 -2.48 4.18 7.87
C VAL A 524 -1.05 4.44 7.42
N PRO A 525 -0.66 4.02 6.21
CA PRO A 525 0.65 4.39 5.68
C PRO A 525 0.63 5.85 5.25
N LEU A 526 1.74 6.54 5.47
CA LEU A 526 1.97 7.92 5.06
C LEU A 526 3.06 7.98 3.99
N ALA A 527 2.98 9.01 3.15
CA ALA A 527 4.02 9.41 2.22
C ALA A 527 4.43 10.85 2.54
N GLY A 528 5.65 11.22 2.18
CA GLY A 528 6.04 12.63 2.18
C GLY A 528 5.15 13.45 1.24
N GLN A 529 4.83 14.69 1.66
CA GLN A 529 4.11 15.64 0.82
C GLN A 529 4.95 15.95 -0.42
N VAL A 530 4.50 15.53 -1.61
CA VAL A 530 5.16 15.87 -2.89
C VAL A 530 4.30 16.63 -3.89
N ILE A 531 3.07 17.00 -3.53
CA ILE A 531 2.09 17.66 -4.42
C ILE A 531 2.27 19.19 -4.45
N ALA A 532 2.72 19.82 -3.37
CA ALA A 532 2.86 21.27 -3.25
C ALA A 532 4.27 21.67 -2.78
N LYS A 533 4.76 22.83 -3.20
CA LYS A 533 6.03 23.38 -2.71
C LYS A 533 5.88 23.93 -1.28
N PRO A 534 6.89 23.78 -0.40
CA PRO A 534 8.07 22.92 -0.56
C PRO A 534 7.73 21.43 -0.51
N ARG A 535 8.22 20.66 -1.49
CA ARG A 535 8.03 19.21 -1.53
C ARG A 535 8.99 18.51 -0.57
N TRP A 536 8.57 17.42 0.05
CA TRP A 536 9.33 16.70 1.05
C TRP A 536 9.24 15.18 0.82
N GLN A 537 10.35 14.56 0.44
CA GLN A 537 10.46 13.11 0.25
C GLN A 537 11.11 12.40 1.44
N ASN A 538 11.82 13.12 2.31
CA ASN A 538 12.59 12.53 3.42
C ASN A 538 11.77 12.50 4.71
N HIS A 539 10.51 12.12 4.59
CA HIS A 539 9.58 12.07 5.72
C HIS A 539 9.97 11.01 6.75
N ALA A 540 9.82 11.31 8.04
CA ALA A 540 10.19 10.38 9.12
C ALA A 540 9.01 9.54 9.62
N VAL A 541 7.80 10.10 9.63
CA VAL A 541 6.58 9.39 10.04
C VAL A 541 6.00 8.62 8.86
N ASP A 542 6.36 7.34 8.72
CA ASP A 542 5.91 6.48 7.62
C ASP A 542 4.52 5.87 7.84
N ALA A 543 4.06 5.74 9.09
CA ALA A 543 2.79 5.11 9.41
C ALA A 543 2.19 5.61 10.72
N ILE A 544 0.86 5.60 10.79
CA ILE A 544 0.09 5.95 12.00
C ILE A 544 -0.97 4.89 12.26
N THR A 545 -1.01 4.41 13.50
CA THR A 545 -2.10 3.56 13.98
C THR A 545 -3.24 4.46 14.44
N VAL A 546 -4.43 4.26 13.87
CA VAL A 546 -5.64 5.01 14.21
C VAL A 546 -6.69 4.07 14.80
N ARG A 547 -7.26 4.43 15.94
CA ARG A 547 -8.41 3.75 16.57
C ARG A 547 -9.54 4.76 16.75
N ALA A 548 -10.79 4.29 16.73
CA ALA A 548 -11.94 5.16 16.96
C ALA A 548 -12.96 4.50 17.89
N LEU A 549 -13.46 5.29 18.83
CA LEU A 549 -14.56 4.93 19.73
C LEU A 549 -15.65 6.00 19.62
N TYR A 550 -16.90 5.60 19.70
CA TYR A 550 -18.01 6.55 19.65
C TYR A 550 -19.13 6.17 20.62
N ASN A 551 -19.94 7.14 20.98
CA ASN A 551 -21.19 6.93 21.71
C ASN A 551 -22.30 7.78 21.08
N ASP A 552 -23.46 7.86 21.71
CA ASP A 552 -24.60 8.58 21.15
C ASP A 552 -24.37 10.09 21.00
N ARG A 553 -23.36 10.67 21.64
CA ARG A 553 -23.09 12.12 21.66
C ARG A 553 -21.81 12.52 20.94
N ALA A 554 -20.76 11.71 21.02
CA ALA A 554 -19.42 12.08 20.62
C ALA A 554 -18.68 10.93 19.93
N ILE A 555 -17.54 11.27 19.33
CA ILE A 555 -16.56 10.35 18.77
C ILE A 555 -15.15 10.78 19.22
N ALA A 556 -14.31 9.79 19.49
CA ALA A 556 -12.92 9.94 19.87
C ALA A 556 -12.04 9.16 18.89
N PHE A 557 -10.92 9.76 18.50
CA PHE A 557 -9.88 9.13 17.70
C PHE A 557 -8.60 9.06 18.54
N LEU A 558 -7.97 7.90 18.59
CA LEU A 558 -6.63 7.72 19.12
C LEU A 558 -5.66 7.56 17.95
N PHE A 559 -4.63 8.37 17.93
CA PHE A 559 -3.51 8.31 17.01
C PHE A 559 -2.27 7.85 17.74
N GLU A 560 -1.53 6.93 17.15
CA GLU A 560 -0.28 6.43 17.71
C GLU A 560 0.77 6.35 16.59
N TRP A 561 1.89 7.04 16.77
CA TRP A 561 3.02 6.98 15.83
C TRP A 561 4.34 7.00 16.58
N ASP A 562 5.32 6.30 16.01
CA ASP A 562 6.66 6.27 16.56
C ASP A 562 7.40 7.54 16.17
N ASP A 563 7.92 8.22 17.18
CA ASP A 563 8.77 9.40 17.07
C ASP A 563 9.85 9.29 18.15
N PRO A 564 11.13 9.06 17.77
CA PRO A 564 12.19 8.83 18.74
C PRO A 564 12.48 10.04 19.63
N PHE A 565 12.02 11.23 19.23
CA PHE A 565 12.26 12.47 19.96
C PHE A 565 10.92 13.08 20.40
N LYS A 566 10.95 13.82 21.51
CA LYS A 566 9.79 14.55 22.01
C LYS A 566 9.96 16.01 21.66
N ASP A 567 9.40 16.46 20.54
CA ASP A 567 9.60 17.82 20.09
C ASP A 567 8.40 18.73 20.43
N VAL A 568 8.64 19.70 21.31
CA VAL A 568 7.59 20.53 21.92
C VAL A 568 7.81 22.04 21.78
N GLU A 569 8.81 22.45 21.00
CA GLU A 569 9.13 23.85 20.73
C GLU A 569 8.84 24.19 19.27
N HIS A 570 8.37 25.41 18.94
CA HIS A 570 8.09 25.76 17.55
C HIS A 570 8.54 27.17 17.16
N LYS A 571 9.69 27.23 16.50
CA LYS A 571 10.44 28.40 16.03
C LYS A 571 10.98 28.11 14.62
N PRO A 572 10.11 28.01 13.59
CA PRO A 572 10.47 27.53 12.26
C PRO A 572 11.50 28.37 11.49
N GLY A 573 11.76 29.62 11.90
CA GLY A 573 12.61 30.53 11.13
C GLY A 573 12.05 30.78 9.71
N PRO A 574 12.82 31.40 8.81
CA PRO A 574 12.43 31.53 7.41
C PRO A 574 12.52 30.18 6.69
N GLU A 575 11.55 29.94 5.79
CA GLU A 575 11.61 28.81 4.86
C GLU A 575 12.83 28.96 3.92
N PRO A 576 13.59 27.88 3.67
CA PRO A 576 14.75 27.95 2.79
C PRO A 576 14.31 28.29 1.36
N ALA A 577 15.03 29.22 0.71
CA ALA A 577 14.80 29.55 -0.68
C ALA A 577 15.06 28.31 -1.56
N LEU A 578 13.98 27.74 -2.10
CA LEU A 578 14.07 26.74 -3.14
C LEU A 578 14.59 27.45 -4.39
N GLY A 579 15.80 27.13 -4.85
CA GLY A 579 16.36 27.69 -6.08
C GLY A 579 15.58 27.25 -7.34
N PRO A 580 16.23 26.74 -8.40
CA PRO A 580 15.51 26.28 -9.59
C PRO A 580 14.72 24.97 -9.38
N TRP A 581 14.76 24.38 -8.19
CA TRP A 581 14.26 23.03 -7.91
C TRP A 581 13.07 23.03 -6.95
N THR A 582 12.36 21.91 -6.92
CA THR A 582 11.08 21.78 -6.21
C THR A 582 11.17 21.20 -4.81
N TYR A 583 12.29 20.54 -4.49
CA TYR A 583 12.60 19.94 -3.19
C TYR A 583 13.70 20.77 -2.49
N PRO A 584 13.64 20.93 -1.16
CA PRO A 584 14.74 21.50 -0.39
C PRO A 584 15.91 20.51 -0.36
N LYS A 585 17.13 21.03 -0.44
CA LYS A 585 18.34 20.23 -0.18
C LYS A 585 18.39 19.87 1.30
N ILE A 586 18.91 18.69 1.62
CA ILE A 586 19.02 18.20 3.01
C ILE A 586 19.95 19.09 3.85
N ASP A 587 21.04 19.61 3.25
CA ASP A 587 21.97 20.50 3.94
C ASP A 587 21.35 21.86 4.30
N LEU A 588 20.25 22.23 3.63
CA LEU A 588 19.46 23.44 3.92
C LEU A 588 18.33 23.17 4.94
N ASN A 589 18.16 21.90 5.33
CA ASN A 589 17.27 21.46 6.39
C ASN A 589 18.01 20.52 7.35
N PRO A 590 19.09 20.99 8.02
CA PRO A 590 19.75 20.18 9.05
C PRO A 590 18.71 19.79 10.10
N GLU A 591 18.83 18.61 10.72
CA GLU A 591 17.93 18.21 11.81
C GLU A 591 17.83 19.34 12.83
N ARG A 592 16.66 19.98 12.90
CA ARG A 592 16.45 21.18 13.70
C ARG A 592 15.85 20.83 15.06
N ARG A 593 16.50 19.86 15.70
CA ARG A 593 16.09 19.32 16.99
C ARG A 593 15.83 20.46 17.98
N GLU A 594 14.73 20.34 18.73
CA GLU A 594 14.32 21.30 19.76
C GLU A 594 13.88 22.68 19.23
N THR A 595 13.65 22.85 17.92
CA THR A 595 13.13 24.11 17.36
C THR A 595 11.81 23.97 16.65
N LEU A 596 11.43 22.76 16.24
CA LEU A 596 10.18 22.49 15.55
C LEU A 596 9.43 21.43 16.32
N ARG A 597 8.12 21.59 16.47
CA ARG A 597 7.27 20.71 17.27
C ARG A 597 6.81 19.53 16.46
N ASP A 598 6.44 18.48 17.17
CA ASP A 598 5.61 17.43 16.62
C ASP A 598 4.17 17.91 16.50
N ALA A 599 3.49 17.42 15.47
CA ALA A 599 2.10 17.72 15.23
C ALA A 599 1.43 16.57 14.48
N ILE A 600 0.11 16.49 14.64
CA ILE A 600 -0.73 15.62 13.84
C ILE A 600 -2.01 16.36 13.47
N ARG A 601 -2.45 16.16 12.24
CA ARG A 601 -3.67 16.76 11.73
C ARG A 601 -4.59 15.70 11.14
N LEU A 602 -5.83 15.67 11.61
CA LEU A 602 -6.89 14.86 11.04
C LEU A 602 -7.75 15.71 10.10
N GLN A 603 -7.97 15.24 8.90
CA GLN A 603 -8.72 15.93 7.86
C GLN A 603 -9.99 15.16 7.49
N PHE A 604 -11.07 15.89 7.26
CA PHE A 604 -12.31 15.36 6.69
C PHE A 604 -12.89 16.29 5.63
N PRO A 605 -13.65 15.80 4.65
CA PRO A 605 -14.46 16.67 3.82
C PRO A 605 -15.56 17.30 4.68
N VAL A 606 -15.83 18.60 4.54
CA VAL A 606 -16.93 19.26 5.28
C VAL A 606 -18.27 18.60 4.91
N THR A 607 -18.48 18.34 3.62
CA THR A 607 -19.64 17.62 3.10
C THR A 607 -19.22 16.24 2.64
N ILE A 608 -19.80 15.19 3.23
CA ILE A 608 -19.53 13.80 2.83
C ILE A 608 -20.06 13.58 1.40
N PRO A 609 -19.20 13.28 0.41
CA PRO A 609 -19.63 13.15 -0.97
C PRO A 609 -20.51 11.92 -1.18
N THR A 610 -21.58 12.08 -1.96
CA THR A 610 -22.50 10.99 -2.34
C THR A 610 -22.22 10.42 -3.73
N GLY A 611 -21.38 11.10 -4.53
CA GLY A 611 -20.97 10.69 -5.89
C GLY A 611 -19.48 10.30 -6.00
N PRO A 612 -18.98 10.07 -7.23
CA PRO A 612 -17.57 9.75 -7.47
C PRO A 612 -16.65 10.95 -7.18
N GLU A 613 -17.20 12.15 -7.25
CA GLU A 613 -16.49 13.40 -7.02
C GLU A 613 -16.29 13.66 -5.53
N ARG A 614 -15.05 13.96 -5.13
CA ARG A 614 -14.68 14.26 -3.73
C ARG A 614 -13.72 15.45 -3.69
N PRO A 615 -13.58 16.12 -2.53
CA PRO A 615 -12.45 17.02 -2.31
C PRO A 615 -11.14 16.28 -2.50
N HIS A 616 -10.12 16.95 -3.02
CA HIS A 616 -8.77 16.40 -3.07
C HIS A 616 -8.28 16.01 -1.66
N PHE A 617 -7.59 14.88 -1.51
CA PHE A 617 -7.19 14.36 -0.19
C PHE A 617 -6.14 15.22 0.50
N PHE A 618 -5.45 16.08 -0.23
CA PHE A 618 -4.56 17.08 0.35
C PHE A 618 -5.25 18.45 0.35
N LEU A 619 -5.71 18.87 1.53
CA LEU A 619 -6.28 20.20 1.82
C LEU A 619 -7.51 20.61 1.00
N GLY A 620 -8.18 19.66 0.33
CA GLY A 620 -9.35 19.95 -0.50
C GLY A 620 -9.02 20.71 -1.78
N ASN A 621 -10.01 21.38 -2.35
CA ASN A 621 -9.85 22.21 -3.54
C ASN A 621 -10.95 23.30 -3.56
N PRO A 622 -10.84 24.35 -4.41
CA PRO A 622 -11.86 25.39 -4.51
C PRO A 622 -13.29 24.85 -4.62
N GLY A 623 -14.20 25.37 -3.80
CA GLY A 623 -15.60 24.91 -3.70
C GLY A 623 -15.82 23.57 -2.97
N ARG A 624 -14.75 22.90 -2.54
CA ARG A 624 -14.77 21.61 -1.84
C ARG A 624 -13.87 21.65 -0.60
N PRO A 625 -14.31 22.35 0.45
CA PRO A 625 -13.50 22.55 1.63
C PRO A 625 -13.36 21.28 2.46
N VAL A 626 -12.29 21.24 3.22
CA VAL A 626 -12.02 20.23 4.24
C VAL A 626 -11.92 20.88 5.61
N ALA A 627 -12.42 20.16 6.62
CA ALA A 627 -12.23 20.46 8.02
C ALA A 627 -10.96 19.78 8.51
N LEU A 628 -10.20 20.50 9.35
CA LEU A 628 -8.91 20.08 9.84
C LEU A 628 -8.89 20.18 11.35
N TRP A 629 -8.31 19.17 11.98
CA TRP A 629 -8.10 19.11 13.42
C TRP A 629 -6.63 18.98 13.69
N HIS A 630 -6.02 20.06 14.14
CA HIS A 630 -4.59 20.17 14.20
C HIS A 630 -4.11 20.16 15.65
N TRP A 631 -3.63 19.02 16.11
CA TRP A 631 -2.97 18.89 17.41
C TRP A 631 -1.50 19.27 17.31
N ARG A 632 -1.01 19.96 18.33
CA ARG A 632 0.32 20.58 18.36
C ARG A 632 0.99 20.27 19.70
N ALA A 633 2.17 19.63 19.67
CA ALA A 633 2.84 19.18 20.88
C ALA A 633 3.23 20.32 21.82
N ASP A 634 3.63 21.48 21.27
CA ASP A 634 3.96 22.68 22.05
C ASP A 634 2.75 23.23 22.84
N ALA A 635 1.57 23.21 22.24
CA ALA A 635 0.33 23.62 22.90
C ALA A 635 -0.12 22.60 23.96
N ASN A 636 0.15 21.31 23.73
CA ASN A 636 -0.11 20.23 24.68
C ASN A 636 0.70 20.41 25.97
N GLU A 637 1.99 20.74 25.88
CA GLU A 637 2.84 20.94 27.06
C GLU A 637 2.52 22.21 27.84
N ARG A 638 2.08 23.28 27.16
CA ARG A 638 1.73 24.56 27.82
C ARG A 638 0.42 24.52 28.65
N GLY A 639 -0.32 23.41 28.64
CA GLY A 639 -1.51 23.23 29.48
C GLY A 639 -2.78 23.93 28.99
N GLY A 640 -2.94 24.12 27.66
CA GLY A 640 -4.14 24.71 27.04
C GLY A 640 -4.84 23.78 26.03
N SER A 641 -5.64 24.34 25.12
CA SER A 641 -6.21 23.55 24.00
C SER A 641 -5.09 23.09 23.07
N ALA A 642 -4.73 21.82 23.18
CA ALA A 642 -3.67 21.22 22.37
C ALA A 642 -4.05 21.06 20.89
N VAL A 643 -5.35 21.19 20.57
CA VAL A 643 -5.91 21.05 19.22
C VAL A 643 -6.65 22.32 18.81
N VAL A 644 -6.58 22.64 17.52
CA VAL A 644 -7.37 23.69 16.89
C VAL A 644 -8.11 23.14 15.67
N LYS A 645 -9.33 23.62 15.45
CA LYS A 645 -10.07 23.44 14.21
C LYS A 645 -9.66 24.49 13.19
N GLU A 646 -9.34 24.01 12.00
CA GLU A 646 -9.01 24.82 10.85
C GLU A 646 -9.86 24.38 9.64
N ARG A 647 -9.91 25.21 8.61
CA ARG A 647 -10.55 24.92 7.32
C ARG A 647 -9.55 25.18 6.20
N ALA A 648 -9.56 24.31 5.20
CA ALA A 648 -8.80 24.49 3.97
C ALA A 648 -9.68 24.27 2.73
N GLU A 649 -9.29 24.89 1.62
CA GLU A 649 -10.02 24.84 0.36
C GLU A 649 -9.03 24.85 -0.83
N GLY A 650 -8.10 23.91 -0.78
CA GLY A 650 -6.91 23.85 -1.63
C GLY A 650 -5.66 24.38 -0.92
N TRP A 651 -4.50 23.82 -1.25
CA TRP A 651 -3.20 24.22 -0.68
C TRP A 651 -2.71 25.59 -1.19
N GLU A 652 -3.29 26.11 -2.27
CA GLU A 652 -2.98 27.44 -2.82
C GLU A 652 -3.57 28.57 -1.97
N LYS A 653 -4.56 28.28 -1.12
CA LYS A 653 -5.17 29.23 -0.19
C LYS A 653 -4.61 29.02 1.23
N PRO A 654 -4.47 30.09 2.04
CA PRO A 654 -4.12 29.94 3.44
C PRO A 654 -5.11 29.05 4.18
N ILE A 655 -4.59 28.23 5.09
CA ILE A 655 -5.41 27.48 6.06
C ILE A 655 -5.95 28.49 7.07
N VAL A 656 -7.26 28.42 7.32
CA VAL A 656 -7.96 29.37 8.20
C VAL A 656 -8.32 28.68 9.52
N GLU A 657 -7.76 29.15 10.64
CA GLU A 657 -8.18 28.72 11.98
C GLU A 657 -9.59 29.25 12.26
N LEU A 658 -10.47 28.39 12.80
CA LEU A 658 -11.85 28.78 13.09
C LEU A 658 -11.94 29.63 14.37
N PRO A 659 -12.94 30.52 14.49
CA PRO A 659 -13.12 31.35 15.68
C PRO A 659 -13.29 30.53 16.97
N PRO A 660 -12.98 31.09 18.16
CA PRO A 660 -13.09 30.38 19.44
C PRO A 660 -14.45 29.72 19.71
N ALA A 661 -15.55 30.35 19.27
CA ALA A 661 -16.91 29.79 19.41
C ALA A 661 -17.08 28.45 18.68
N SER A 662 -16.36 28.25 17.57
CA SER A 662 -16.41 27.07 16.70
C SER A 662 -15.38 25.99 17.08
N GLN A 663 -14.56 26.24 18.10
CA GLN A 663 -13.64 25.24 18.66
C GLN A 663 -14.45 24.30 19.57
N ASP A 664 -14.66 23.06 19.13
CA ASP A 664 -15.43 22.01 19.82
C ASP A 664 -14.71 20.66 19.86
N VAL A 665 -13.40 20.67 19.70
CA VAL A 665 -12.53 19.48 19.76
C VAL A 665 -11.66 19.59 21.00
N GLY A 666 -11.70 18.55 21.83
CA GLY A 666 -10.74 18.36 22.91
C GLY A 666 -9.63 17.43 22.45
N ALA A 667 -8.42 17.60 22.98
CA ALA A 667 -7.34 16.66 22.75
C ALA A 667 -6.41 16.54 23.95
N GLY A 668 -5.76 15.38 24.05
CA GLY A 668 -4.69 15.11 25.01
C GLY A 668 -3.63 14.22 24.37
N GLY A 669 -2.38 14.59 24.50
CA GLY A 669 -1.23 13.87 23.95
C GLY A 669 -0.25 13.45 25.05
N VAL A 670 0.28 12.24 24.92
CA VAL A 670 1.37 11.73 25.76
C VAL A 670 2.45 11.15 24.86
N TRP A 671 3.68 11.62 25.04
CA TRP A 671 4.86 10.97 24.50
C TRP A 671 5.48 10.07 25.56
N LYS A 672 5.77 8.82 25.20
CA LYS A 672 6.46 7.88 26.08
C LYS A 672 7.16 6.81 25.25
N ASP A 673 8.41 6.51 25.59
CA ASP A 673 9.23 5.45 24.99
C ASP A 673 9.26 5.53 23.45
N GLY A 674 9.55 6.73 22.91
CA GLY A 674 9.70 6.94 21.46
C GLY A 674 8.39 6.87 20.67
N ARG A 675 7.24 7.08 21.33
CA ARG A 675 5.93 7.01 20.70
C ARG A 675 4.99 8.08 21.23
N TRP A 676 4.40 8.84 20.32
CA TRP A 676 3.27 9.71 20.62
C TRP A 676 1.97 8.93 20.63
N ARG A 677 1.11 9.25 21.60
CA ARG A 677 -0.29 8.81 21.63
C ARG A 677 -1.17 10.03 21.88
N VAL A 678 -2.06 10.32 20.94
CA VAL A 678 -2.90 11.51 20.95
C VAL A 678 -4.36 11.11 20.80
N VAL A 679 -5.19 11.53 21.75
CA VAL A 679 -6.65 11.42 21.65
C VAL A 679 -7.21 12.76 21.19
N MET A 680 -8.11 12.73 20.21
CA MET A 680 -8.94 13.87 19.82
C MET A 680 -10.42 13.47 19.93
N THR A 681 -11.23 14.27 20.60
CA THR A 681 -12.65 13.99 20.85
C THR A 681 -13.52 15.17 20.45
N ARG A 682 -14.65 14.89 19.79
CA ARG A 682 -15.68 15.90 19.44
C ARG A 682 -17.10 15.35 19.53
N PRO A 683 -18.12 16.20 19.65
CA PRO A 683 -19.52 15.83 19.40
C PRO A 683 -19.75 15.27 17.98
N ARG A 684 -20.62 14.25 17.81
CA ARG A 684 -20.85 13.65 16.48
C ARG A 684 -21.43 14.64 15.46
N ALA A 685 -22.28 15.54 15.93
CA ALA A 685 -22.76 16.69 15.18
C ALA A 685 -21.92 17.91 15.59
N PRO A 686 -21.25 18.58 14.65
CA PRO A 686 -20.45 19.76 14.97
C PRO A 686 -21.35 20.94 15.37
N LYS A 687 -20.79 21.93 16.06
CA LYS A 687 -21.51 23.19 16.36
C LYS A 687 -22.05 23.89 15.11
N ASP A 688 -21.29 23.83 14.01
CA ASP A 688 -21.68 24.38 12.70
C ASP A 688 -21.40 23.36 11.58
N PRO A 689 -22.45 22.74 11.01
CA PRO A 689 -22.33 21.79 9.89
C PRO A 689 -21.73 22.37 8.60
N ALA A 690 -21.64 23.70 8.45
CA ALA A 690 -21.01 24.33 7.30
C ALA A 690 -19.47 24.35 7.39
N THR A 691 -18.90 24.01 8.55
CA THR A 691 -17.45 24.10 8.81
C THR A 691 -16.80 22.77 9.15
N ASP A 692 -17.58 21.74 9.49
CA ASP A 692 -17.09 20.41 9.87
C ASP A 692 -18.13 19.34 9.54
N VAL A 693 -17.70 18.08 9.55
CA VAL A 693 -18.51 16.92 9.16
C VAL A 693 -19.30 16.33 10.32
N THR A 694 -20.49 15.83 9.98
CA THR A 694 -21.36 15.07 10.88
C THR A 694 -21.11 13.56 10.78
N PHE A 695 -20.99 12.87 11.92
CA PHE A 695 -20.80 11.42 11.99
C PHE A 695 -22.10 10.66 12.26
N GLU A 696 -22.55 9.91 11.26
CA GLU A 696 -23.76 9.10 11.30
C GLU A 696 -23.39 7.60 11.30
N PRO A 697 -24.01 6.77 12.15
CA PRO A 697 -23.84 5.31 12.11
C PRO A 697 -24.12 4.73 10.73
N GLY A 698 -23.27 3.81 10.29
CA GLY A 698 -23.39 3.13 8.98
C GLY A 698 -22.92 3.96 7.78
N ARG A 699 -22.59 5.24 7.93
CA ARG A 699 -22.07 6.08 6.85
C ARG A 699 -20.55 6.02 6.79
N LEU A 700 -19.99 5.83 5.59
CA LEU A 700 -18.54 5.92 5.35
C LEU A 700 -18.14 7.40 5.26
N VAL A 701 -17.30 7.83 6.20
CA VAL A 701 -16.77 9.20 6.24
C VAL A 701 -15.30 9.19 5.82
N PRO A 702 -14.93 9.86 4.71
CA PRO A 702 -13.54 9.94 4.29
C PRO A 702 -12.70 10.71 5.31
N PHE A 703 -11.50 10.23 5.63
CA PHE A 703 -10.54 10.96 6.44
C PHE A 703 -9.11 10.81 5.90
N ALA A 704 -8.27 11.81 6.12
CA ALA A 704 -6.84 11.77 5.82
C ALA A 704 -6.05 12.27 7.04
N VAL A 705 -4.79 11.86 7.15
CA VAL A 705 -3.93 12.22 8.28
C VAL A 705 -2.67 12.89 7.76
N HIS A 706 -2.26 13.98 8.40
CA HIS A 706 -0.95 14.61 8.20
C HIS A 706 -0.17 14.56 9.51
N ALA A 707 1.16 14.38 9.45
CA ALA A 707 2.02 14.32 10.62
C ALA A 707 3.36 15.02 10.37
N TRP A 708 3.93 15.54 11.44
CA TRP A 708 5.19 16.26 11.46
C TRP A 708 6.08 15.71 12.57
N ASP A 709 7.30 15.30 12.22
CA ASP A 709 8.43 15.04 13.11
C ASP A 709 9.33 16.28 13.16
N GLY A 710 9.30 16.98 14.30
CA GLY A 710 9.99 18.25 14.49
C GLY A 710 11.51 18.13 14.32
N SER A 711 12.10 17.10 14.92
CA SER A 711 13.51 16.76 14.81
C SER A 711 13.97 16.45 13.38
N ASN A 712 13.05 16.02 12.50
CA ASN A 712 13.31 15.81 11.07
C ASN A 712 13.19 17.09 10.24
N GLY A 713 12.90 18.23 10.89
CA GLY A 713 12.73 19.52 10.24
C GLY A 713 11.35 19.70 9.60
N GLU A 714 10.38 18.86 9.94
CA GLU A 714 9.03 18.91 9.36
C GLU A 714 8.21 20.04 10.00
N HIS A 715 7.65 20.91 9.17
CA HIS A 715 6.69 21.95 9.54
C HIS A 715 6.00 22.50 8.30
N GLY A 716 4.90 23.23 8.50
CA GLY A 716 4.18 23.84 7.38
C GLY A 716 3.75 22.77 6.38
N LEU A 717 4.18 22.88 5.13
CA LEU A 717 3.88 21.90 4.07
C LEU A 717 4.88 20.73 3.99
N ARG A 718 6.01 20.80 4.70
CA ARG A 718 6.96 19.68 4.82
C ARG A 718 6.44 18.73 5.88
N MET A 719 5.73 17.69 5.44
CA MET A 719 4.99 16.78 6.30
C MET A 719 4.90 15.39 5.68
N SER A 720 4.49 14.44 6.50
CA SER A 720 3.95 13.15 6.07
C SER A 720 2.43 13.27 5.88
N LEU A 721 1.84 12.61 4.90
CA LEU A 721 0.40 12.60 4.64
C LEU A 721 -0.14 11.26 4.12
N SER A 722 -1.43 11.00 4.31
CA SER A 722 -2.14 9.87 3.71
C SER A 722 -3.05 10.29 2.54
N SER A 723 -3.35 9.36 1.64
CA SER A 723 -4.56 9.46 0.79
C SER A 723 -5.85 9.34 1.64
N TRP A 724 -7.02 9.44 1.01
CA TRP A 724 -8.29 9.19 1.71
C TRP A 724 -8.37 7.74 2.24
N ASN A 725 -8.67 7.62 3.53
CA ASN A 725 -9.18 6.41 4.18
C ASN A 725 -10.63 6.68 4.61
N PHE A 726 -11.30 5.71 5.23
CA PHE A 726 -12.70 5.87 5.66
C PHE A 726 -12.86 5.46 7.10
N VAL A 727 -13.67 6.20 7.86
CA VAL A 727 -14.18 5.75 9.15
C VAL A 727 -15.66 5.42 9.00
N VAL A 728 -16.10 4.33 9.61
CA VAL A 728 -17.51 3.96 9.72
C VAL A 728 -17.83 3.70 11.19
N LEU A 729 -18.93 4.28 11.65
CA LEU A 729 -19.47 4.00 12.98
C LEU A 729 -20.34 2.74 12.84
N ASP A 730 -20.05 1.70 13.61
CA ASP A 730 -20.79 0.43 13.55
C ASP A 730 -22.28 0.68 13.83
N ALA A 731 -23.18 0.47 12.86
CA ALA A 731 -24.62 0.56 13.10
C ALA A 731 -25.16 -0.80 13.58
N PRO A 732 -26.02 -0.85 14.61
CA PRO A 732 -26.74 -2.07 14.93
C PRO A 732 -27.56 -2.51 13.71
N ALA A 733 -27.46 -3.79 13.33
CA ALA A 733 -28.20 -4.32 12.19
C ALA A 733 -29.72 -4.16 12.46
N PRO A 734 -30.49 -3.54 11.55
CA PRO A 734 -31.92 -3.36 11.77
C PRO A 734 -32.63 -4.71 11.90
N ALA A 735 -33.72 -4.77 12.67
CA ALA A 735 -34.46 -6.02 12.91
C ALA A 735 -34.87 -6.74 11.62
N THR A 736 -35.09 -6.00 10.53
CA THR A 736 -35.36 -6.51 9.18
C THR A 736 -34.25 -7.43 8.65
N VAL A 737 -32.98 -7.22 9.03
CA VAL A 737 -31.85 -8.09 8.65
C VAL A 737 -32.00 -9.49 9.25
N TYR A 738 -32.53 -9.59 10.47
CA TYR A 738 -32.78 -10.87 11.15
C TYR A 738 -34.13 -11.49 10.75
N LEU A 739 -35.15 -10.65 10.52
CA LEU A 739 -36.50 -11.10 10.16
C LEU A 739 -36.58 -11.64 8.72
N SER A 740 -35.91 -11.02 7.76
CA SER A 740 -36.02 -11.41 6.34
C SER A 740 -35.54 -12.85 6.07
N PRO A 741 -34.42 -13.31 6.64
CA PRO A 741 -33.97 -14.72 6.54
C PRO A 741 -34.94 -15.70 7.19
N LEU A 742 -35.52 -15.35 8.34
CA LEU A 742 -36.50 -16.17 9.04
C LEU A 742 -37.82 -16.28 8.25
N LEU A 743 -38.29 -15.17 7.67
CA LEU A 743 -39.46 -15.16 6.81
C LEU A 743 -39.23 -15.94 5.51
N ALA A 744 -38.05 -15.82 4.90
CA ALA A 744 -37.69 -16.59 3.71
C ALA A 744 -37.62 -18.09 4.01
N LEU A 745 -37.00 -18.48 5.12
CA LEU A 745 -36.98 -19.86 5.60
C LEU A 745 -38.40 -20.38 5.83
N GLY A 746 -39.23 -19.62 6.54
CA GLY A 746 -40.63 -19.98 6.82
C GLY A 746 -41.46 -20.12 5.55
N LEU A 747 -41.31 -19.21 4.60
CA LEU A 747 -42.01 -19.25 3.31
C LEU A 747 -41.64 -20.50 2.51
N VAL A 748 -40.35 -20.83 2.41
CA VAL A 748 -39.88 -22.03 1.69
C VAL A 748 -40.40 -23.29 2.37
N ALA A 749 -40.33 -23.36 3.71
CA ALA A 749 -40.88 -24.48 4.46
C ALA A 749 -42.40 -24.66 4.28
N LEU A 750 -43.16 -23.55 4.20
CA LEU A 750 -44.59 -23.56 3.92
C LEU A 750 -44.90 -24.05 2.49
N VAL A 751 -44.11 -23.61 1.51
CA VAL A 751 -44.23 -24.07 0.11
C VAL A 751 -43.93 -25.57 0.03
N GLU A 752 -42.84 -26.04 0.63
CA GLU A 752 -42.51 -27.47 0.69
C GLU A 752 -43.62 -28.29 1.34
N TRP A 753 -44.14 -27.83 2.48
CA TRP A 753 -45.26 -28.47 3.15
C TRP A 753 -46.53 -28.51 2.29
N GLY A 754 -46.85 -27.41 1.61
CA GLY A 754 -47.98 -27.31 0.69
C GLY A 754 -47.84 -28.25 -0.51
N LEU A 755 -46.65 -28.35 -1.09
CA LEU A 755 -46.32 -29.30 -2.17
C LEU A 755 -46.45 -30.74 -1.70
N ILE A 756 -45.91 -31.09 -0.52
CA ILE A 756 -46.05 -32.43 0.07
C ILE A 756 -47.52 -32.78 0.28
N ARG A 757 -48.32 -31.86 0.85
CA ARG A 757 -49.77 -32.06 1.04
C ARG A 757 -50.51 -32.24 -0.29
N ARG A 758 -50.19 -31.43 -1.31
CA ARG A 758 -50.83 -31.51 -2.62
C ARG A 758 -50.52 -32.81 -3.34
N VAL A 759 -49.28 -33.28 -3.24
CA VAL A 759 -48.84 -34.55 -3.82
C VAL A 759 -49.54 -35.73 -3.12
N LYS A 760 -49.63 -35.73 -1.78
CA LYS A 760 -50.38 -36.74 -1.01
C LYS A 760 -51.90 -36.72 -1.27
N ARG A 761 -52.51 -35.53 -1.44
CA ARG A 761 -53.95 -35.40 -1.74
C ARG A 761 -54.33 -35.90 -3.13
N ARG A 762 -53.42 -35.81 -4.11
CA ARG A 762 -53.64 -36.35 -5.46
C ARG A 762 -53.62 -37.88 -5.49
N GLU A 763 -52.91 -38.54 -4.56
CA GLU A 763 -52.99 -39.99 -4.37
C GLU A 763 -54.37 -40.43 -3.87
N THR A 764 -54.98 -39.70 -2.94
CA THR A 764 -56.30 -40.04 -2.38
C THR A 764 -57.49 -39.80 -3.33
N ARG A 765 -57.26 -39.23 -4.52
CA ARG A 765 -58.30 -38.87 -5.50
C ARG A 765 -58.20 -39.62 -6.83
N SER A 766 -57.22 -40.52 -6.99
CA SER A 766 -57.21 -41.47 -8.10
C SER A 766 -57.99 -42.71 -7.67
N PRO A 767 -59.09 -43.09 -8.34
CA PRO A 767 -59.71 -44.39 -8.15
C PRO A 767 -58.76 -45.53 -8.53
#